data_AF-A0A7X7ZSZ2-F1
#
_entry.id   AF-A0A7X7ZSZ2-F1
#
_cell.length_a   1.000
_cell.length_b   1.000
_cell.length_c   1.000
_cell.angle_alpha   90.00
_cell.angle_beta   90.00
_cell.angle_gamma   90.00
#
_symmetry.space_group_name_H-M   'P 1'
#
loop_
_entity.id
_entity.type
_entity.pdbx_description
1 polymer ?
#
loop_
_entity_poly.entity_id
_entity_poly.type
_entity_poly.pdbx_seq_one_letter_code
_entity_poly.pdbx_strand_id
1 'polypeptide(L)'
;MRRIGLFLLLLGSVCLTAESIQIGNGSLLNQHLPIEPFVSYSYSQQLYRAADIGFTGQVSAVSFQYNIPSTYFIGSSAVWKLYLGHTQREQLDAWVPLDSLVLVFDGTLSEDQFSNGIPGQGWLNINLDTVFHYNGSDNLLIAVDENDPDFGSNADDFICTEAAEVRGIVFASNTLNPDPASPPPGPENLFTRLAYPNLRLEITPFSLTPWHPQPEDQTTGIPTSTDLRWQSNASSFDVWLGTDPDELQLMAQGIASQQWTPPQPLGLLTSYYWQVVAHADGETYPGPVWSFSTAGEGIGPPQNLSAYHITDHVQLNWQPPLEGEPVMYRVIRNGVFLAATQEIGYQDYEFGPGQVLYYYLLAQNHLGELSDPSNTVTVHIPDIIPNLILQQSFEACSPFSQNIPGWQNLDMDNSPTWSPWPMQGFGEPLAWLVFPPAQLSPPQTGLEAHSGAAMAASFNVQTPPNNDWLITPRLQLGSAPSLNFWARSHTVDYGLERLRVLISTTDADPASFTSLNSGNWLSVPAEWTEYSFDLAAWQGQSVHLAFNCVSWDALALYLDDIVVTGEGGYVPVGEDIAVPDCFKVFPNPARGTFSVETTRKSPFNLALYDLRGRELFSIRNLSSFQSAEHALNLAAGVYFLRLEAEGGSQLKRLAVIK
;
A
#
# COMPACT_ATOMS: atom_id res chain seq x y z
N MET A 1 -18.54 -7.25 -5.11
CA MET A 1 -18.92 -5.94 -5.72
C MET A 1 -18.86 -4.84 -4.67
N ARG A 2 -17.68 -4.21 -4.50
CA ARG A 2 -17.51 -2.89 -3.89
C ARG A 2 -16.48 -2.18 -4.74
N ARG A 3 -16.90 -1.10 -5.41
CA ARG A 3 -16.07 -0.32 -6.33
C ARG A 3 -15.14 0.55 -5.49
N ILE A 4 -13.83 0.30 -5.59
CA ILE A 4 -12.80 1.19 -5.06
C ILE A 4 -12.61 2.29 -6.11
N GLY A 5 -12.97 3.51 -5.74
CA GLY A 5 -12.78 4.70 -6.56
C GLY A 5 -11.31 5.08 -6.55
N LEU A 6 -10.66 4.98 -7.71
CA LEU A 6 -9.34 5.51 -7.98
C LEU A 6 -9.44 7.05 -7.98
N PHE A 7 -8.94 7.70 -6.93
CA PHE A 7 -8.82 9.16 -6.89
C PHE A 7 -7.65 9.55 -7.80
N LEU A 8 -7.94 9.83 -9.08
CA LEU A 8 -7.04 10.62 -9.91
C LEU A 8 -7.07 12.06 -9.39
N LEU A 9 -5.93 12.52 -8.88
CA LEU A 9 -5.63 13.95 -8.72
C LEU A 9 -5.64 14.59 -10.12
N LEU A 10 -6.81 15.09 -10.54
CA LEU A 10 -6.89 16.06 -11.62
C LEU A 10 -6.30 17.37 -11.09
N LEU A 11 -5.05 17.65 -11.47
CA LEU A 11 -4.50 19.00 -11.46
C LEU A 11 -5.27 19.81 -12.53
N GLY A 12 -6.43 20.33 -12.13
CA GLY A 12 -7.13 21.34 -12.88
C GLY A 12 -6.33 22.64 -12.79
N SER A 13 -5.68 23.01 -13.89
CA SER A 13 -5.27 24.40 -14.12
C SER A 13 -6.52 25.25 -14.09
N VAL A 14 -6.77 25.92 -12.95
CA VAL A 14 -7.81 26.93 -12.83
C VAL A 14 -7.38 28.08 -13.73
N CYS A 15 -8.03 28.17 -14.89
CA CYS A 15 -7.90 29.32 -15.77
C CYS A 15 -8.43 30.53 -15.00
N LEU A 16 -7.61 31.55 -14.77
CA LEU A 16 -8.02 32.82 -14.16
C LEU A 16 -8.92 33.56 -15.16
N THR A 17 -10.23 33.29 -15.12
CA THR A 17 -11.24 34.07 -15.83
C THR A 17 -11.81 35.13 -14.90
N ALA A 18 -12.13 36.31 -15.42
CA ALA A 18 -12.92 37.29 -14.68
C ALA A 18 -14.23 36.65 -14.20
N GLU A 19 -14.59 36.89 -12.94
CA GLU A 19 -15.84 36.46 -12.32
C GLU A 19 -16.82 37.66 -12.30
N SER A 20 -18.06 37.41 -12.72
CA SER A 20 -19.14 38.39 -12.68
C SER A 20 -19.90 38.22 -11.37
N ILE A 21 -19.71 39.14 -10.42
CA ILE A 21 -20.37 39.11 -9.12
C ILE A 21 -21.56 40.05 -9.15
N GLN A 22 -22.74 39.57 -8.74
CA GLN A 22 -23.92 40.42 -8.57
C GLN A 22 -24.17 40.73 -7.10
N ILE A 23 -24.31 42.02 -6.79
CA ILE A 23 -24.61 42.54 -5.46
C ILE A 23 -25.97 43.22 -5.51
N GLY A 24 -26.90 42.74 -4.68
CA GLY A 24 -28.29 43.17 -4.73
C GLY A 24 -29.13 42.43 -5.77
N ASN A 25 -30.40 42.22 -5.43
CA ASN A 25 -31.40 41.52 -6.24
C ASN A 25 -32.82 42.08 -6.03
N GLY A 26 -32.92 43.25 -5.43
CA GLY A 26 -34.19 43.92 -5.15
C GLY A 26 -34.85 44.45 -6.41
N SER A 27 -36.00 45.09 -6.21
CA SER A 27 -36.85 45.61 -7.28
C SER A 27 -37.30 47.05 -7.03
N LEU A 28 -36.59 47.79 -6.17
CA LEU A 28 -36.96 49.17 -5.85
C LEU A 28 -36.68 50.08 -7.03
N LEU A 29 -37.60 51.01 -7.25
CA LEU A 29 -37.55 52.09 -8.22
C LEU A 29 -37.69 53.42 -7.47
N ASN A 30 -37.43 54.53 -8.14
CA ASN A 30 -37.48 55.92 -7.69
C ASN A 30 -36.50 56.19 -6.55
N GLN A 31 -35.31 55.59 -6.65
CA GLN A 31 -34.26 55.76 -5.64
C GLN A 31 -33.27 56.86 -6.00
N HIS A 32 -33.31 57.40 -7.23
CA HIS A 32 -32.35 58.39 -7.73
C HIS A 32 -30.90 57.86 -7.72
N LEU A 33 -30.75 56.54 -7.88
CA LEU A 33 -29.50 55.80 -7.77
C LEU A 33 -29.39 54.83 -8.96
N PRO A 34 -28.25 54.74 -9.66
CA PRO A 34 -27.03 55.55 -9.47
C PRO A 34 -27.18 56.99 -10.01
N ILE A 35 -28.24 57.29 -10.76
CA ILE A 35 -28.60 58.64 -11.19
C ILE A 35 -30.12 58.84 -11.09
N GLU A 36 -30.59 60.07 -11.22
CA GLU A 36 -32.00 60.41 -11.46
C GLU A 36 -32.21 60.83 -12.92
N PRO A 37 -32.68 59.94 -13.82
CA PRO A 37 -32.82 60.24 -15.25
C PRO A 37 -33.84 61.35 -15.57
N PHE A 38 -34.73 61.72 -14.65
CA PHE A 38 -35.72 62.77 -14.90
C PHE A 38 -35.14 64.19 -14.86
N VAL A 39 -33.98 64.40 -14.23
CA VAL A 39 -33.38 65.73 -14.08
C VAL A 39 -32.20 65.92 -15.01
N SER A 40 -31.81 67.18 -15.24
CA SER A 40 -30.58 67.47 -15.99
C SER A 40 -29.34 66.93 -15.29
N TYR A 41 -29.08 67.36 -14.05
CA TYR A 41 -27.84 67.00 -13.37
C TYR A 41 -28.11 66.11 -12.18
N SER A 42 -27.37 65.01 -12.08
CA SER A 42 -27.51 64.05 -10.98
C SER A 42 -26.14 63.60 -10.49
N TYR A 43 -25.94 63.63 -9.18
CA TYR A 43 -24.77 63.01 -8.55
C TYR A 43 -25.23 62.04 -7.47
N SER A 44 -24.56 60.91 -7.33
CA SER A 44 -24.77 60.07 -6.16
C SER A 44 -23.52 59.32 -5.71
N GLN A 45 -23.53 58.90 -4.45
CA GLN A 45 -22.56 57.99 -3.85
C GLN A 45 -23.29 56.78 -3.31
N GLN A 46 -22.78 55.58 -3.60
CA GLN A 46 -23.35 54.33 -3.15
C GLN A 46 -22.29 53.47 -2.49
N LEU A 47 -22.67 52.80 -1.42
CA LEU A 47 -21.80 51.97 -0.62
C LEU A 47 -22.17 50.49 -0.86
N TYR A 48 -21.18 49.63 -1.10
CA TYR A 48 -21.28 48.16 -1.22
C TYR A 48 -20.35 47.50 -0.19
N ARG A 49 -20.84 46.53 0.61
CA ARG A 49 -20.03 46.02 1.73
C ARG A 49 -19.01 45.02 1.23
N ALA A 50 -17.86 44.95 1.88
CA ALA A 50 -16.85 43.94 1.60
C ALA A 50 -17.41 42.52 1.71
N ALA A 51 -18.28 42.28 2.71
CA ALA A 51 -18.96 41.01 2.90
C ALA A 51 -19.94 40.65 1.77
N ASP A 52 -20.55 41.65 1.12
CA ASP A 52 -21.49 41.42 0.00
C ASP A 52 -20.74 41.16 -1.31
N ILE A 53 -19.52 41.71 -1.43
CA ILE A 53 -18.63 41.48 -2.58
C ILE A 53 -17.97 40.11 -2.44
N GLY A 54 -17.31 39.83 -1.31
CA GLY A 54 -16.76 38.51 -0.96
C GLY A 54 -15.44 38.14 -1.65
N PHE A 55 -14.86 39.03 -2.47
CA PHE A 55 -13.63 38.78 -3.22
C PHE A 55 -12.68 39.98 -3.19
N THR A 56 -11.38 39.71 -3.36
CA THR A 56 -10.35 40.72 -3.66
C THR A 56 -9.94 40.61 -5.13
N GLY A 57 -9.65 41.72 -5.80
CA GLY A 57 -9.25 41.64 -7.20
C GLY A 57 -9.31 42.93 -7.99
N GLN A 58 -9.01 42.81 -9.29
CA GLN A 58 -9.05 43.90 -10.25
C GLN A 58 -10.44 44.01 -10.87
N VAL A 59 -11.13 45.11 -10.62
CA VAL A 59 -12.41 45.46 -11.24
C VAL A 59 -12.15 46.10 -12.60
N SER A 60 -12.71 45.52 -13.65
CA SER A 60 -12.56 46.00 -15.04
C SER A 60 -13.85 46.57 -15.63
N ALA A 61 -15.00 46.23 -15.08
CA ALA A 61 -16.28 46.81 -15.45
C ALA A 61 -17.25 46.84 -14.26
N VAL A 62 -18.17 47.80 -14.29
CA VAL A 62 -19.33 47.85 -13.40
C VAL A 62 -20.60 47.81 -14.24
N SER A 63 -21.65 47.20 -13.71
CA SER A 63 -22.96 47.24 -14.37
C SER A 63 -24.09 47.57 -13.42
N PHE A 64 -25.01 48.41 -13.88
CA PHE A 64 -26.21 48.79 -13.13
C PHE A 64 -27.45 48.22 -13.79
N GLN A 65 -28.34 47.63 -13.01
CA GLN A 65 -29.60 47.12 -13.53
C GLN A 65 -30.57 48.27 -13.82
N TYR A 66 -31.12 48.34 -15.04
CA TYR A 66 -31.98 49.44 -15.47
C TYR A 66 -33.40 48.99 -15.84
N ASN A 67 -34.33 49.94 -15.77
CA ASN A 67 -35.66 49.92 -16.36
C ASN A 67 -35.91 51.27 -17.05
N ILE A 68 -35.65 51.32 -18.36
CA ILE A 68 -35.66 52.54 -19.17
C ILE A 68 -36.70 52.35 -20.29
N PRO A 69 -37.99 52.64 -20.05
CA PRO A 69 -39.03 52.51 -21.07
C PRO A 69 -39.08 53.68 -22.06
N SER A 70 -38.31 54.76 -21.86
CA SER A 70 -38.27 55.89 -22.79
C SER A 70 -37.23 55.74 -23.90
N THR A 71 -37.38 56.55 -24.95
CA THR A 71 -36.40 56.71 -26.04
C THR A 71 -35.49 57.93 -25.85
N TYR A 72 -35.58 58.63 -24.71
CA TYR A 72 -34.89 59.92 -24.49
C TYR A 72 -33.56 59.77 -23.75
N PHE A 73 -33.33 58.64 -23.07
CA PHE A 73 -32.22 58.44 -22.15
C PHE A 73 -30.84 58.82 -22.73
N ILE A 74 -30.50 58.32 -23.93
CA ILE A 74 -29.18 58.58 -24.55
C ILE A 74 -28.93 60.08 -24.83
N GLY A 75 -30.00 60.84 -25.04
CA GLY A 75 -29.90 62.28 -25.31
C GLY A 75 -30.17 63.18 -24.11
N SER A 76 -30.28 62.63 -22.90
CA SER A 76 -30.62 63.43 -21.69
C SER A 76 -30.04 62.90 -20.38
N SER A 77 -29.33 61.77 -20.38
CA SER A 77 -28.80 61.15 -19.15
C SER A 77 -27.59 60.27 -19.43
N ALA A 78 -26.80 60.58 -20.47
CA ALA A 78 -25.72 59.72 -20.95
C ALA A 78 -24.31 60.22 -20.63
N VAL A 79 -24.13 61.41 -20.03
CA VAL A 79 -22.79 61.99 -19.83
C VAL A 79 -22.32 61.70 -18.40
N TRP A 80 -21.59 60.60 -18.22
CA TRP A 80 -21.27 60.05 -16.89
C TRP A 80 -19.79 60.15 -16.57
N LYS A 81 -19.50 60.44 -15.30
CA LYS A 81 -18.23 60.11 -14.66
C LYS A 81 -18.47 59.12 -13.54
N LEU A 82 -17.56 58.16 -13.42
CA LEU A 82 -17.62 57.11 -12.41
C LEU A 82 -16.35 57.15 -11.57
N TYR A 83 -16.53 57.13 -10.26
CA TYR A 83 -15.43 57.09 -9.30
C TYR A 83 -15.58 55.90 -8.37
N LEU A 84 -14.49 55.15 -8.16
CA LEU A 84 -14.43 54.03 -7.21
C LEU A 84 -13.43 54.33 -6.10
N GLY A 85 -13.73 53.91 -4.88
CA GLY A 85 -12.80 54.05 -3.77
C GLY A 85 -13.08 53.08 -2.63
N HIS A 86 -12.09 52.90 -1.77
CA HIS A 86 -12.20 52.10 -0.55
C HIS A 86 -12.68 52.96 0.61
N THR A 87 -13.51 52.39 1.47
CA THR A 87 -13.95 53.08 2.68
C THR A 87 -14.22 52.12 3.83
N GLN A 88 -13.88 52.53 5.05
CA GLN A 88 -14.22 51.80 6.27
C GLN A 88 -15.60 52.20 6.84
N ARG A 89 -16.32 53.08 6.15
CA ARG A 89 -17.66 53.50 6.57
C ARG A 89 -18.65 52.36 6.34
N GLU A 90 -19.49 52.09 7.33
CA GLU A 90 -20.58 51.10 7.24
C GLU A 90 -21.88 51.65 6.65
N GLN A 91 -22.02 52.97 6.67
CA GLN A 91 -23.14 53.75 6.13
C GLN A 91 -22.66 55.11 5.61
N LEU A 92 -23.49 55.78 4.80
CA LEU A 92 -23.20 57.09 4.23
C LEU A 92 -23.92 58.22 4.98
N ASP A 93 -23.27 58.74 6.02
CA ASP A 93 -23.80 59.84 6.84
C ASP A 93 -23.49 61.24 6.29
N ALA A 94 -22.53 61.34 5.36
CA ALA A 94 -22.12 62.59 4.71
C ALA A 94 -21.36 62.31 3.40
N TRP A 95 -21.36 63.29 2.50
CA TRP A 95 -20.62 63.25 1.23
C TRP A 95 -19.16 62.85 1.46
N VAL A 96 -18.70 61.82 0.74
CA VAL A 96 -17.32 61.35 0.77
C VAL A 96 -16.48 62.21 -0.18
N PRO A 97 -15.38 62.84 0.29
CA PRO A 97 -14.52 63.66 -0.56
C PRO A 97 -13.92 62.91 -1.75
N LEU A 98 -13.80 63.60 -2.88
CA LEU A 98 -13.32 63.03 -4.15
C LEU A 98 -11.85 62.59 -4.12
N ASP A 99 -11.03 63.18 -3.24
CA ASP A 99 -9.60 62.83 -3.06
C ASP A 99 -9.39 61.42 -2.49
N SER A 100 -10.44 60.81 -1.94
CA SER A 100 -10.47 59.41 -1.53
C SER A 100 -10.93 58.43 -2.63
N LEU A 101 -11.29 58.94 -3.82
CA LEU A 101 -11.83 58.17 -4.94
C LEU A 101 -10.93 58.27 -6.17
N VAL A 102 -10.99 57.24 -7.02
CA VAL A 102 -10.29 57.14 -8.29
C VAL A 102 -11.30 57.31 -9.41
N LEU A 103 -11.06 58.23 -10.34
CA LEU A 103 -11.83 58.33 -11.59
C LEU A 103 -11.53 57.10 -12.44
N VAL A 104 -12.55 56.29 -12.73
CA VAL A 104 -12.40 55.03 -13.47
C VAL A 104 -13.11 55.02 -14.82
N PHE A 105 -14.02 55.96 -15.07
CA PHE A 105 -14.66 56.17 -16.36
C PHE A 105 -15.08 57.64 -16.49
N ASP A 106 -14.85 58.24 -17.66
CA ASP A 106 -15.29 59.60 -18.02
C ASP A 106 -15.71 59.62 -19.49
N GLY A 107 -17.02 59.58 -19.75
CA GLY A 107 -17.51 59.44 -21.11
C GLY A 107 -19.02 59.55 -21.30
N THR A 108 -19.43 59.40 -22.56
CA THR A 108 -20.83 59.38 -22.96
C THR A 108 -21.28 57.95 -23.23
N LEU A 109 -22.37 57.53 -22.59
CA LEU A 109 -22.95 56.20 -22.76
C LEU A 109 -23.57 56.00 -24.15
N SER A 110 -23.49 54.79 -24.67
CA SER A 110 -24.07 54.38 -25.96
C SER A 110 -25.01 53.18 -25.81
N GLU A 111 -25.93 53.01 -26.78
CA GLU A 111 -26.98 51.98 -26.72
C GLU A 111 -26.43 50.54 -26.63
N ASP A 112 -25.25 50.27 -27.17
CA ASP A 112 -24.62 48.94 -27.14
C ASP A 112 -24.17 48.52 -25.73
N GLN A 113 -24.07 49.46 -24.79
CA GLN A 113 -23.77 49.16 -23.39
C GLN A 113 -24.96 48.58 -22.63
N PHE A 114 -26.17 48.67 -23.19
CA PHE A 114 -27.40 48.18 -22.58
C PHE A 114 -27.67 46.74 -23.06
N SER A 115 -27.55 45.76 -22.16
CA SER A 115 -27.50 44.33 -22.52
C SER A 115 -28.69 43.79 -23.32
N ASN A 116 -29.87 44.40 -23.17
CA ASN A 116 -31.11 44.06 -23.89
C ASN A 116 -31.63 45.22 -24.75
N GLY A 117 -30.81 46.25 -24.96
CA GLY A 117 -31.19 47.50 -25.61
C GLY A 117 -32.16 48.36 -24.79
N ILE A 118 -32.30 49.61 -25.22
CA ILE A 118 -33.28 50.56 -24.72
C ILE A 118 -34.15 51.04 -25.89
N PRO A 119 -35.46 51.27 -25.69
CA PRO A 119 -36.20 51.12 -24.44
C PRO A 119 -36.35 49.67 -23.97
N GLY A 120 -36.22 49.42 -22.67
CA GLY A 120 -36.28 48.06 -22.11
C GLY A 120 -35.80 47.95 -20.67
N GLN A 121 -35.47 46.71 -20.28
CA GLN A 121 -34.88 46.37 -18.99
C GLN A 121 -33.67 45.46 -19.20
N GLY A 122 -32.63 45.66 -18.40
CA GLY A 122 -31.40 44.89 -18.54
C GLY A 122 -30.30 45.41 -17.63
N TRP A 123 -29.05 45.25 -18.07
CA TRP A 123 -27.86 45.76 -17.40
C TRP A 123 -27.15 46.77 -18.28
N LEU A 124 -26.86 47.94 -17.73
CA LEU A 124 -25.98 48.94 -18.32
C LEU A 124 -24.55 48.55 -17.94
N ASN A 125 -23.73 48.15 -18.90
CA ASN A 125 -22.35 47.71 -18.66
C ASN A 125 -21.37 48.83 -19.00
N ILE A 126 -20.55 49.23 -18.03
CA ILE A 126 -19.54 50.29 -18.16
C ILE A 126 -18.17 49.66 -17.95
N ASN A 127 -17.39 49.56 -19.03
CA ASN A 127 -15.98 49.18 -18.93
C ASN A 127 -15.19 50.35 -18.33
N LEU A 128 -14.26 50.04 -17.42
CA LEU A 128 -13.43 51.05 -16.78
C LEU A 128 -12.23 51.40 -17.66
N ASP A 129 -11.97 52.69 -17.84
CA ASP A 129 -10.76 53.21 -18.48
C ASP A 129 -9.52 52.99 -17.59
N THR A 130 -9.73 52.97 -16.27
CA THR A 130 -8.71 52.67 -15.27
C THR A 130 -9.15 51.50 -14.41
N VAL A 131 -8.37 50.40 -14.44
CA VAL A 131 -8.61 49.22 -13.60
C VAL A 131 -8.53 49.60 -12.13
N PHE A 132 -9.56 49.24 -11.36
CA PHE A 132 -9.61 49.52 -9.93
C PHE A 132 -9.23 48.28 -9.13
N HIS A 133 -8.25 48.40 -8.24
CA HIS A 133 -7.79 47.30 -7.40
C HIS A 133 -8.60 47.27 -6.11
N TYR A 134 -9.61 46.39 -6.04
CA TYR A 134 -10.40 46.20 -4.85
C TYR A 134 -9.66 45.30 -3.85
N ASN A 135 -9.58 45.71 -2.57
CA ASN A 135 -8.74 45.04 -1.56
C ASN A 135 -9.44 43.90 -0.83
N GLY A 136 -10.75 43.72 -1.02
CA GLY A 136 -11.54 42.66 -0.40
C GLY A 136 -11.82 42.84 1.10
N SER A 137 -11.28 43.89 1.74
CA SER A 137 -11.40 44.13 3.19
C SER A 137 -12.15 45.41 3.52
N ASP A 138 -11.96 46.49 2.77
CA ASP A 138 -12.72 47.73 2.93
C ASP A 138 -14.02 47.69 2.11
N ASN A 139 -15.04 48.45 2.51
CA ASN A 139 -16.25 48.61 1.71
C ASN A 139 -15.94 49.38 0.41
N LEU A 140 -16.66 49.06 -0.67
CA LEU A 140 -16.54 49.74 -1.96
C LEU A 140 -17.50 50.93 -2.00
N LEU A 141 -16.96 52.12 -2.25
CA LEU A 141 -17.74 53.30 -2.61
C LEU A 141 -17.72 53.47 -4.14
N ILE A 142 -18.90 53.65 -4.72
CA ILE A 142 -19.06 54.06 -6.12
C ILE A 142 -19.76 55.42 -6.13
N ALA A 143 -19.19 56.39 -6.84
CA ALA A 143 -19.84 57.66 -7.09
C ALA A 143 -20.11 57.82 -8.58
N VAL A 144 -21.31 58.28 -8.92
CA VAL A 144 -21.75 58.50 -10.30
C VAL A 144 -22.16 59.96 -10.46
N ASP A 145 -21.57 60.62 -11.45
CA ASP A 145 -21.77 62.03 -11.74
C ASP A 145 -22.28 62.20 -13.19
N GLU A 146 -23.58 62.47 -13.30
CA GLU A 146 -24.31 62.70 -14.55
C GLU A 146 -24.32 64.21 -14.86
N ASN A 147 -23.86 64.55 -16.07
CA ASN A 147 -23.54 65.91 -16.48
C ASN A 147 -24.32 66.39 -17.73
N ASP A 148 -25.33 65.65 -18.19
CA ASP A 148 -26.11 66.02 -19.37
C ASP A 148 -26.99 67.25 -19.06
N PRO A 149 -26.97 68.34 -19.86
CA PRO A 149 -27.80 69.50 -19.57
C PRO A 149 -29.29 69.29 -19.85
N ASP A 150 -29.67 68.30 -20.66
CA ASP A 150 -31.06 68.02 -21.01
C ASP A 150 -31.75 67.17 -19.94
N PHE A 151 -33.08 67.24 -19.84
CA PHE A 151 -33.85 66.48 -18.84
C PHE A 151 -34.54 65.28 -19.50
N GLY A 152 -34.52 64.13 -18.82
CA GLY A 152 -35.07 62.89 -19.34
C GLY A 152 -36.51 62.61 -18.91
N SER A 153 -36.83 61.32 -18.82
CA SER A 153 -38.18 60.81 -18.54
C SER A 153 -38.29 60.37 -17.09
N ASN A 154 -39.39 60.74 -16.41
CA ASN A 154 -39.69 60.25 -15.06
C ASN A 154 -40.11 58.76 -15.01
N ALA A 155 -40.14 58.09 -16.16
CA ALA A 155 -40.37 56.66 -16.25
C ALA A 155 -39.06 55.85 -16.33
N ASP A 156 -37.93 56.51 -16.61
CA ASP A 156 -36.62 55.87 -16.71
C ASP A 156 -35.96 55.81 -15.34
N ASP A 157 -35.40 54.66 -15.02
CA ASP A 157 -34.92 54.41 -13.66
C ASP A 157 -33.96 53.21 -13.59
N PHE A 158 -33.29 53.08 -12.45
CA PHE A 158 -32.41 51.97 -12.14
C PHE A 158 -32.92 51.18 -10.94
N ILE A 159 -32.79 49.86 -11.04
CA ILE A 159 -33.35 48.93 -10.07
C ILE A 159 -32.42 48.81 -8.87
N CYS A 160 -32.95 49.02 -7.68
CA CYS A 160 -32.20 49.05 -6.43
C CYS A 160 -32.64 47.94 -5.46
N THR A 161 -31.75 47.63 -4.51
CA THR A 161 -32.00 46.78 -3.35
C THR A 161 -32.18 47.63 -2.09
N GLU A 162 -33.16 47.28 -1.26
CA GLU A 162 -33.41 47.89 0.05
C GLU A 162 -32.30 47.52 1.05
N ALA A 163 -31.93 48.45 1.93
CA ALA A 163 -30.92 48.26 2.96
C ALA A 163 -31.43 48.76 4.32
N ALA A 164 -30.93 48.14 5.41
CA ALA A 164 -31.27 48.56 6.77
C ALA A 164 -30.61 49.89 7.18
N GLU A 165 -29.47 50.22 6.58
CA GLU A 165 -28.68 51.41 6.86
C GLU A 165 -28.63 52.33 5.62
N VAL A 166 -28.16 53.57 5.79
CA VAL A 166 -28.01 54.51 4.66
C VAL A 166 -26.88 54.05 3.75
N ARG A 167 -27.23 53.66 2.51
CA ARG A 167 -26.29 53.15 1.50
C ARG A 167 -26.16 54.05 0.28
N GLY A 168 -26.97 55.10 0.17
CA GLY A 168 -26.91 56.07 -0.91
C GLY A 168 -26.99 57.52 -0.43
N ILE A 169 -26.21 58.40 -1.05
CA ILE A 169 -26.39 59.86 -1.02
C ILE A 169 -26.68 60.30 -2.46
N VAL A 170 -27.71 61.11 -2.67
CA VAL A 170 -28.14 61.56 -4.00
C VAL A 170 -28.31 63.07 -4.03
N PHE A 171 -27.94 63.69 -5.14
CA PHE A 171 -28.17 65.07 -5.49
C PHE A 171 -28.79 65.13 -6.89
N ALA A 172 -29.86 65.90 -7.08
CA ALA A 172 -30.57 65.99 -8.36
C ALA A 172 -31.06 67.42 -8.63
N SER A 173 -30.76 68.00 -9.79
CA SER A 173 -31.13 69.39 -10.10
C SER A 173 -31.27 69.66 -11.60
N ASN A 174 -32.30 70.43 -11.98
CA ASN A 174 -32.48 70.92 -13.36
C ASN A 174 -31.68 72.18 -13.69
N THR A 175 -30.93 72.73 -12.72
CA THR A 175 -30.30 74.06 -12.89
C THR A 175 -28.87 74.15 -12.35
N LEU A 176 -28.48 73.24 -11.47
CA LEU A 176 -27.17 73.23 -10.84
C LEU A 176 -26.49 71.89 -11.12
N ASN A 177 -25.43 71.92 -11.92
CA ASN A 177 -24.52 70.79 -12.08
C ASN A 177 -23.61 70.72 -10.83
N PRO A 178 -23.68 69.67 -10.00
CA PRO A 178 -22.84 69.56 -8.81
C PRO A 178 -21.37 69.37 -9.20
N ASP A 179 -20.45 70.01 -8.47
CA ASP A 179 -19.02 69.68 -8.54
C ASP A 179 -18.70 68.65 -7.45
N PRO A 180 -18.34 67.40 -7.79
CA PRO A 180 -18.03 66.39 -6.79
C PRO A 180 -16.88 66.72 -5.83
N ALA A 181 -15.95 67.60 -6.25
CA ALA A 181 -14.85 68.08 -5.41
C ALA A 181 -15.26 69.27 -4.51
N SER A 182 -16.38 69.93 -4.81
CA SER A 182 -16.92 71.06 -4.06
C SER A 182 -18.45 70.98 -3.95
N PRO A 183 -18.99 70.10 -3.08
CA PRO A 183 -20.42 69.84 -3.00
C PRO A 183 -21.25 71.11 -2.73
N PRO A 184 -22.43 71.27 -3.36
CA PRO A 184 -23.29 72.44 -3.16
C PRO A 184 -23.62 72.72 -1.69
N PRO A 185 -23.64 74.00 -1.25
CA PRO A 185 -23.93 74.34 0.14
C PRO A 185 -25.41 74.19 0.48
N GLY A 186 -25.73 73.34 1.47
CA GLY A 186 -27.06 73.19 2.05
C GLY A 186 -27.79 71.88 1.66
N PRO A 187 -28.85 71.48 2.39
CA PRO A 187 -29.55 70.22 2.16
C PRO A 187 -30.51 70.26 0.95
N GLU A 188 -30.59 71.39 0.24
CA GLU A 188 -31.49 71.54 -0.90
C GLU A 188 -31.05 70.59 -2.02
N ASN A 189 -31.97 69.70 -2.43
CA ASN A 189 -31.75 68.64 -3.41
C ASN A 189 -30.81 67.50 -3.00
N LEU A 190 -30.29 67.49 -1.76
CA LEU A 190 -29.46 66.41 -1.24
C LEU A 190 -30.29 65.47 -0.35
N PHE A 191 -30.28 64.17 -0.67
CA PHE A 191 -31.04 63.17 0.08
C PHE A 191 -30.20 61.93 0.37
N THR A 192 -30.56 61.22 1.44
CA THR A 192 -30.04 59.89 1.74
C THR A 192 -31.01 58.81 1.30
N ARG A 193 -30.50 57.60 1.07
CA ARG A 193 -31.27 56.42 0.66
C ARG A 193 -30.88 55.21 1.51
N LEU A 194 -31.90 54.53 2.03
CA LEU A 194 -31.81 53.19 2.62
C LEU A 194 -31.84 52.12 1.50
N ALA A 195 -31.08 52.36 0.43
CA ALA A 195 -31.05 51.51 -0.74
C ALA A 195 -29.73 51.74 -1.51
N TYR A 196 -29.38 50.78 -2.37
CA TYR A 196 -28.26 50.85 -3.30
C TYR A 196 -28.64 50.20 -4.64
N PRO A 197 -28.07 50.64 -5.78
CA PRO A 197 -28.32 50.01 -7.08
C PRO A 197 -27.98 48.52 -7.08
N ASN A 198 -28.75 47.71 -7.79
CA ASN A 198 -28.30 46.36 -8.13
C ASN A 198 -27.06 46.49 -9.03
N LEU A 199 -25.96 45.90 -8.58
CA LEU A 199 -24.63 46.05 -9.17
C LEU A 199 -24.13 44.71 -9.68
N ARG A 200 -23.45 44.72 -10.82
CA ARG A 200 -22.50 43.66 -11.19
C ARG A 200 -21.09 44.22 -11.27
N LEU A 201 -20.13 43.42 -10.83
CA LEU A 201 -18.71 43.69 -10.95
C LEU A 201 -18.08 42.59 -11.78
N GLU A 202 -17.36 42.96 -12.84
CA GLU A 202 -16.42 42.07 -13.49
C GLU A 202 -15.08 42.19 -12.77
N ILE A 203 -14.77 41.21 -11.91
CA ILE A 203 -13.57 41.20 -11.06
C ILE A 203 -12.68 40.01 -11.41
N THR A 204 -11.38 40.24 -11.56
CA THR A 204 -10.38 39.16 -11.69
C THR A 204 -9.63 39.03 -10.38
N PRO A 205 -9.52 37.82 -9.77
CA PRO A 205 -8.75 37.61 -8.56
C PRO A 205 -7.33 38.15 -8.70
N PHE A 206 -6.96 39.06 -7.79
CA PHE A 206 -5.66 39.70 -7.78
C PHE A 206 -5.23 39.95 -6.33
N SER A 207 -4.16 39.30 -5.90
CA SER A 207 -3.58 39.47 -4.57
C SER A 207 -2.07 39.33 -4.63
N LEU A 208 -1.35 40.37 -4.18
CA LEU A 208 0.11 40.32 -4.04
C LEU A 208 0.51 39.55 -2.77
N THR A 209 -0.28 39.66 -1.70
CA THR A 209 -0.11 38.86 -0.49
C THR A 209 -0.41 37.38 -0.77
N PRO A 210 0.48 36.45 -0.37
CA PRO A 210 0.24 35.01 -0.52
C PRO A 210 -1.02 34.52 0.18
N TRP A 211 -1.76 33.64 -0.49
CA TRP A 211 -3.02 33.05 -0.03
C TRP A 211 -3.15 31.59 -0.47
N HIS A 212 -4.16 30.87 0.04
CA HIS A 212 -4.42 29.45 -0.25
C HIS A 212 -3.18 28.54 -0.08
N PRO A 213 -2.68 28.38 1.16
CA PRO A 213 -1.56 27.49 1.43
C PRO A 213 -1.93 26.02 1.13
N GLN A 214 -0.94 25.28 0.65
CA GLN A 214 -0.93 23.82 0.66
C GLN A 214 0.38 23.35 1.32
N PRO A 215 0.36 22.54 2.40
CA PRO A 215 -0.83 22.05 3.11
C PRO A 215 -1.76 23.15 3.60
N GLU A 216 -3.07 22.87 3.65
CA GLU A 216 -4.05 23.80 4.20
C GLU A 216 -3.71 24.14 5.66
N ASP A 217 -3.98 25.38 6.07
CA ASP A 217 -3.65 25.83 7.42
C ASP A 217 -4.30 24.94 8.49
N GLN A 218 -3.50 24.59 9.50
CA GLN A 218 -3.84 23.72 10.63
C GLN A 218 -4.07 22.24 10.28
N THR A 219 -3.74 21.80 9.06
CA THR A 219 -3.91 20.40 8.65
C THR A 219 -2.92 19.48 9.38
N THR A 220 -3.38 18.28 9.74
CA THR A 220 -2.56 17.25 10.41
C THR A 220 -2.37 16.01 9.55
N GLY A 221 -1.33 15.22 9.82
CA GLY A 221 -1.12 13.95 9.11
C GLY A 221 -0.48 14.11 7.73
N ILE A 222 0.26 15.20 7.53
CA ILE A 222 0.90 15.52 6.27
C ILE A 222 2.17 14.66 6.08
N PRO A 223 2.42 14.07 4.90
CA PRO A 223 3.67 13.35 4.63
C PRO A 223 4.91 14.23 4.87
N THR A 224 6.00 13.65 5.37
CA THR A 224 7.24 14.39 5.67
C THR A 224 7.95 14.93 4.42
N SER A 225 7.56 14.46 3.22
CA SER A 225 8.06 14.93 1.92
C SER A 225 7.11 15.91 1.21
N THR A 226 6.18 16.53 1.93
CA THR A 226 5.21 17.46 1.33
C THR A 226 5.88 18.68 0.68
N ASP A 227 5.32 19.13 -0.44
CA ASP A 227 5.60 20.47 -0.99
C ASP A 227 4.81 21.52 -0.21
N LEU A 228 5.38 22.73 -0.11
CA LEU A 228 4.66 23.93 0.31
C LEU A 228 4.27 24.74 -0.93
N ARG A 229 2.99 25.08 -1.07
CA ARG A 229 2.46 25.83 -2.23
C ARG A 229 1.55 26.95 -1.77
N TRP A 230 1.49 28.02 -2.53
CA TRP A 230 0.65 29.19 -2.27
C TRP A 230 0.16 29.76 -3.61
N GLN A 231 -0.73 30.74 -3.54
CA GLN A 231 -1.15 31.55 -4.67
C GLN A 231 -0.79 33.01 -4.41
N SER A 232 -0.35 33.73 -5.45
CA SER A 232 -0.09 35.18 -5.43
C SER A 232 0.07 35.70 -6.87
N ASN A 233 -0.16 37.00 -7.09
CA ASN A 233 0.13 37.69 -8.34
C ASN A 233 1.49 38.39 -8.36
N ALA A 234 2.29 38.26 -7.29
CA ALA A 234 3.64 38.78 -7.22
C ALA A 234 4.63 37.96 -8.07
N SER A 235 5.83 38.52 -8.30
CA SER A 235 6.81 37.94 -9.23
C SER A 235 7.92 37.13 -8.55
N SER A 236 8.16 37.34 -7.25
CA SER A 236 9.11 36.52 -6.47
C SER A 236 8.72 36.39 -5.00
N PHE A 237 9.27 35.37 -4.35
CA PHE A 237 8.87 34.94 -3.00
C PHE A 237 10.05 34.54 -2.14
N ASP A 238 9.96 34.85 -0.85
CA ASP A 238 10.79 34.27 0.20
C ASP A 238 9.93 33.30 1.03
N VAL A 239 10.47 32.12 1.32
CA VAL A 239 9.78 31.08 2.09
C VAL A 239 10.48 30.90 3.44
N TRP A 240 9.71 31.04 4.50
CA TRP A 240 10.14 30.91 5.88
C TRP A 240 9.47 29.69 6.52
N LEU A 241 10.21 28.89 7.30
CA LEU A 241 9.73 27.68 7.96
C LEU A 241 10.38 27.56 9.36
N GLY A 242 9.64 27.07 10.33
CA GLY A 242 10.13 26.79 11.68
C GLY A 242 9.19 25.84 12.44
N THR A 243 9.59 25.45 13.65
CA THR A 243 8.75 24.65 14.57
C THR A 243 8.12 25.51 15.68
N ASP A 244 8.38 26.81 15.65
CA ASP A 244 7.81 27.84 16.51
C ASP A 244 7.31 28.99 15.62
N PRO A 245 6.06 29.47 15.76
CA PRO A 245 5.52 30.55 14.94
C PRO A 245 6.28 31.88 15.07
N ASP A 246 6.98 32.11 16.17
CA ASP A 246 7.72 33.35 16.44
C ASP A 246 9.21 33.26 16.02
N GLU A 247 9.70 32.06 15.66
CA GLU A 247 11.11 31.81 15.31
C GLU A 247 11.26 31.13 13.93
N LEU A 248 10.71 31.74 12.87
CA LEU A 248 10.85 31.22 11.50
C LEU A 248 12.24 31.47 10.90
N GLN A 249 12.74 30.50 10.13
CA GLN A 249 14.01 30.62 9.39
C GLN A 249 13.76 30.74 7.89
N LEU A 250 14.56 31.59 7.22
CA LEU A 250 14.52 31.76 5.77
C LEU A 250 15.06 30.50 5.09
N MET A 251 14.20 29.77 4.38
CA MET A 251 14.54 28.52 3.71
C MET A 251 14.83 28.71 2.21
N ALA A 252 14.15 29.65 1.57
CA ALA A 252 14.35 30.01 0.17
C ALA A 252 14.13 31.51 -0.02
N GLN A 253 14.90 32.12 -0.92
CA GLN A 253 14.88 33.56 -1.17
C GLN A 253 14.73 33.87 -2.66
N GLY A 254 13.86 34.82 -2.99
CA GLY A 254 13.69 35.35 -4.35
C GLY A 254 13.27 34.32 -5.39
N ILE A 255 12.55 33.26 -5.00
CA ILE A 255 12.11 32.23 -5.93
C ILE A 255 10.93 32.72 -6.77
N ALA A 256 10.91 32.38 -8.05
CA ALA A 256 9.81 32.73 -8.96
C ALA A 256 8.66 31.71 -8.95
N SER A 257 8.90 30.50 -8.43
CA SER A 257 7.89 29.45 -8.31
C SER A 257 6.99 29.71 -7.10
N GLN A 258 5.68 29.46 -7.26
CA GLN A 258 4.70 29.48 -6.16
C GLN A 258 4.61 28.13 -5.42
N GLN A 259 5.71 27.40 -5.45
CA GLN A 259 5.91 26.13 -4.77
C GLN A 259 7.36 26.02 -4.31
N TRP A 260 7.56 25.36 -3.17
CA TRP A 260 8.86 25.04 -2.62
C TRP A 260 8.83 23.67 -1.95
N THR A 261 9.79 22.81 -2.29
CA THR A 261 9.95 21.48 -1.70
C THR A 261 11.09 21.51 -0.69
N PRO A 262 10.88 21.10 0.58
CA PRO A 262 11.95 20.95 1.54
C PRO A 262 13.06 20.02 1.02
N PRO A 263 14.36 20.39 1.16
CA PRO A 263 15.47 19.60 0.62
C PRO A 263 15.73 18.29 1.40
N GLN A 264 15.17 18.16 2.61
CA GLN A 264 15.20 16.96 3.43
C GLN A 264 13.79 16.69 3.96
N PRO A 265 13.43 15.42 4.23
CA PRO A 265 12.18 15.09 4.88
C PRO A 265 12.04 15.83 6.21
N LEU A 266 10.84 16.36 6.46
CA LEU A 266 10.46 16.98 7.72
C LEU A 266 10.46 15.93 8.85
N GLY A 267 10.57 16.38 10.09
CA GLY A 267 10.46 15.52 11.28
C GLY A 267 9.07 14.91 11.39
N LEU A 268 8.98 13.66 11.86
CA LEU A 268 7.70 12.98 12.12
C LEU A 268 6.99 13.62 13.32
N LEU A 269 5.65 13.56 13.34
CA LEU A 269 4.81 14.06 14.44
C LEU A 269 5.17 15.48 14.90
N THR A 270 5.65 16.30 13.97
CA THR A 270 6.19 17.63 14.26
C THR A 270 5.24 18.68 13.71
N SER A 271 4.94 19.70 14.52
CA SER A 271 4.19 20.88 14.08
C SER A 271 5.15 21.86 13.44
N TYR A 272 4.82 22.29 12.22
CA TYR A 272 5.57 23.27 11.46
C TYR A 272 4.73 24.52 11.25
N TYR A 273 5.42 25.66 11.26
CA TYR A 273 4.87 26.98 10.97
C TYR A 273 5.65 27.57 9.81
N TRP A 274 4.96 28.21 8.87
CA TRP A 274 5.59 28.75 7.69
C TRP A 274 4.90 30.01 7.18
N GLN A 275 5.68 30.86 6.53
CA GLN A 275 5.22 32.12 5.96
C GLN A 275 5.86 32.33 4.60
N VAL A 276 5.10 32.91 3.69
CA VAL A 276 5.62 33.38 2.41
C VAL A 276 5.57 34.90 2.38
N VAL A 277 6.69 35.52 2.02
CA VAL A 277 6.78 36.97 1.78
C VAL A 277 6.92 37.19 0.28
N ALA A 278 5.91 37.81 -0.33
CA ALA A 278 5.92 38.11 -1.75
C ALA A 278 6.58 39.47 -2.04
N HIS A 279 7.18 39.60 -3.21
CA HIS A 279 7.84 40.81 -3.68
C HIS A 279 7.27 41.24 -5.03
N ALA A 280 6.83 42.50 -5.13
CA ALA A 280 6.36 43.12 -6.36
C ALA A 280 6.63 44.62 -6.34
N ASP A 281 7.07 45.17 -7.48
CA ASP A 281 7.32 46.61 -7.67
C ASP A 281 8.25 47.28 -6.64
N GLY A 282 9.17 46.51 -6.06
CA GLY A 282 10.11 46.99 -5.04
C GLY A 282 9.57 46.98 -3.61
N GLU A 283 8.31 46.58 -3.42
CA GLU A 283 7.63 46.46 -2.13
C GLU A 283 7.46 45.00 -1.71
N THR A 284 7.20 44.79 -0.41
CA THR A 284 7.01 43.46 0.18
C THR A 284 5.60 43.27 0.71
N TYR A 285 5.07 42.07 0.52
CA TYR A 285 3.71 41.68 0.85
C TYR A 285 3.75 40.39 1.70
N PRO A 286 3.90 40.51 3.03
CA PRO A 286 3.94 39.35 3.91
C PRO A 286 2.57 38.65 3.96
N GLY A 287 2.57 37.33 3.72
CA GLY A 287 1.39 36.48 3.93
C GLY A 287 1.17 36.14 5.41
N PRO A 288 0.06 35.47 5.75
CA PRO A 288 -0.15 34.92 7.09
C PRO A 288 0.91 33.87 7.45
N VAL A 289 1.08 33.62 8.76
CA VAL A 289 1.81 32.44 9.25
C VAL A 289 0.83 31.27 9.28
N TRP A 290 1.08 30.27 8.44
CA TRP A 290 0.30 29.04 8.36
C TRP A 290 0.98 27.91 9.14
N SER A 291 0.21 26.89 9.48
CA SER A 291 0.68 25.75 10.25
C SER A 291 0.22 24.41 9.67
N PHE A 292 0.98 23.35 9.91
CA PHE A 292 0.54 21.96 9.69
C PHE A 292 1.31 21.02 10.61
N SER A 293 0.84 19.79 10.79
CA SER A 293 1.60 18.73 11.47
C SER A 293 1.84 17.53 10.57
N THR A 294 3.06 17.02 10.62
CA THR A 294 3.46 15.83 9.87
C THR A 294 2.87 14.56 10.46
N ALA A 295 2.61 13.57 9.61
CA ALA A 295 2.22 12.23 10.03
C ALA A 295 3.34 11.55 10.84
N GLY A 296 2.95 10.53 11.60
CA GLY A 296 3.88 9.53 12.11
C GLY A 296 4.41 8.63 11.00
N GLU A 297 5.26 7.67 11.37
CA GLU A 297 5.75 6.64 10.45
C GLU A 297 4.63 5.62 10.20
N GLY A 298 3.79 5.84 9.17
CA GLY A 298 2.81 4.82 8.78
C GLY A 298 3.48 3.47 8.54
N ILE A 299 2.79 2.36 8.86
CA ILE A 299 3.32 1.01 8.67
C ILE A 299 2.36 0.14 7.87
N GLY A 300 2.85 -0.41 6.77
CA GLY A 300 2.12 -1.29 5.87
C GLY A 300 1.97 -2.71 6.43
N PRO A 301 1.08 -3.54 5.85
CA PRO A 301 0.91 -4.93 6.26
C PRO A 301 2.14 -5.79 5.91
N PRO A 302 2.46 -6.82 6.72
CA PRO A 302 3.41 -7.86 6.33
C PRO A 302 3.00 -8.55 5.03
N GLN A 303 3.99 -8.94 4.23
CA GLN A 303 3.78 -9.50 2.90
C GLN A 303 4.01 -11.01 2.85
N ASN A 304 3.36 -11.67 1.89
CA ASN A 304 3.63 -13.07 1.52
C ASN A 304 3.65 -14.03 2.71
N LEU A 305 2.68 -13.90 3.62
CA LEU A 305 2.54 -14.86 4.71
C LEU A 305 2.27 -16.25 4.12
N SER A 306 3.06 -17.21 4.56
CA SER A 306 2.92 -18.64 4.28
C SER A 306 2.96 -19.41 5.60
N ALA A 307 2.21 -20.51 5.67
CA ALA A 307 2.23 -21.40 6.82
C ALA A 307 2.01 -22.85 6.38
N TYR A 308 2.71 -23.79 7.02
CA TYR A 308 2.57 -25.22 6.76
C TYR A 308 2.86 -26.03 8.04
N HIS A 309 2.22 -27.18 8.18
CA HIS A 309 2.39 -28.05 9.34
C HIS A 309 3.56 -29.03 9.12
N ILE A 310 4.50 -29.07 10.07
CA ILE A 310 5.63 -30.00 10.09
C ILE A 310 5.55 -30.79 11.38
N THR A 311 5.24 -32.10 11.31
CA THR A 311 5.30 -33.11 12.41
C THR A 311 4.74 -32.67 13.78
N ASP A 312 5.40 -31.76 14.47
CA ASP A 312 5.13 -31.25 15.81
C ASP A 312 4.82 -29.74 15.91
N HIS A 313 4.94 -28.97 14.81
CA HIS A 313 4.65 -27.53 14.78
C HIS A 313 4.04 -27.03 13.47
N VAL A 314 3.51 -25.82 13.47
CA VAL A 314 3.20 -25.05 12.26
C VAL A 314 4.30 -24.02 12.06
N GLN A 315 4.97 -24.08 10.92
CA GLN A 315 6.00 -23.13 10.52
C GLN A 315 5.36 -22.00 9.72
N LEU A 316 5.51 -20.76 10.19
CA LEU A 316 5.09 -19.53 9.51
C LEU A 316 6.32 -18.79 8.97
N ASN A 317 6.21 -18.25 7.77
CA ASN A 317 7.23 -17.37 7.16
C ASN A 317 6.55 -16.22 6.41
N TRP A 318 7.15 -15.03 6.43
CA TRP A 318 6.63 -13.85 5.73
C TRP A 318 7.75 -12.88 5.33
N GLN A 319 7.39 -11.80 4.67
CA GLN A 319 8.27 -10.70 4.32
C GLN A 319 7.85 -9.40 5.03
N PRO A 320 8.79 -8.47 5.28
CA PRO A 320 8.46 -7.17 5.86
C PRO A 320 7.47 -6.35 5.02
N PRO A 321 6.81 -5.33 5.61
CA PRO A 321 6.02 -4.35 4.88
C PRO A 321 6.82 -3.62 3.78
N LEU A 322 6.13 -3.12 2.74
CA LEU A 322 6.73 -2.21 1.75
C LEU A 322 6.92 -0.79 2.29
N GLU A 323 6.07 -0.40 3.25
CA GLU A 323 6.02 0.93 3.84
C GLU A 323 6.21 0.83 5.36
N GLY A 324 7.11 1.65 5.90
CA GLY A 324 7.44 1.68 7.32
C GLY A 324 8.40 0.58 7.77
N GLU A 325 9.11 0.83 8.86
CA GLU A 325 10.07 -0.12 9.46
C GLU A 325 9.43 -0.84 10.66
N PRO A 326 9.17 -2.15 10.56
CA PRO A 326 8.60 -2.93 11.66
C PRO A 326 9.64 -3.15 12.77
N VAL A 327 9.27 -2.84 14.01
CA VAL A 327 10.07 -3.21 15.20
C VAL A 327 9.63 -4.53 15.81
N MET A 328 8.43 -5.01 15.46
CA MET A 328 7.87 -6.31 15.84
C MET A 328 6.68 -6.69 14.96
N TYR A 329 6.37 -7.99 14.94
CA TYR A 329 5.20 -8.59 14.31
C TYR A 329 4.32 -9.26 15.37
N ARG A 330 3.00 -9.12 15.25
CA ARG A 330 2.02 -9.84 16.05
C ARG A 330 1.44 -10.98 15.23
N VAL A 331 1.58 -12.19 15.76
CA VAL A 331 1.01 -13.42 15.17
C VAL A 331 -0.39 -13.60 15.74
N ILE A 332 -1.40 -13.60 14.86
CA ILE A 332 -2.79 -13.81 15.23
C ILE A 332 -3.24 -15.16 14.70
N ARG A 333 -3.79 -16.00 15.58
CA ARG A 333 -4.35 -17.32 15.25
C ARG A 333 -5.82 -17.39 15.63
N ASN A 334 -6.69 -17.75 14.70
CA ASN A 334 -8.14 -17.83 14.89
C ASN A 334 -8.74 -16.53 15.47
N GLY A 335 -8.17 -15.38 15.09
CA GLY A 335 -8.56 -14.05 15.59
C GLY A 335 -8.01 -13.70 16.98
N VAL A 336 -7.22 -14.56 17.61
CA VAL A 336 -6.63 -14.35 18.94
C VAL A 336 -5.13 -14.09 18.83
N PHE A 337 -4.63 -13.11 19.58
CA PHE A 337 -3.20 -12.87 19.70
C PHE A 337 -2.49 -14.11 20.26
N LEU A 338 -1.54 -14.64 19.50
CA LEU A 338 -0.77 -15.82 19.88
C LEU A 338 0.60 -15.41 20.43
N ALA A 339 1.35 -14.63 19.66
CA ALA A 339 2.71 -14.24 20.02
C ALA A 339 3.12 -12.92 19.35
N ALA A 340 4.21 -12.34 19.84
CA ALA A 340 4.93 -11.27 19.16
C ALA A 340 6.39 -11.68 18.93
N THR A 341 6.93 -11.34 17.77
CA THR A 341 8.31 -11.68 17.36
C THR A 341 8.94 -10.54 16.56
N GLN A 342 10.26 -10.45 16.57
CA GLN A 342 11.02 -9.52 15.71
C GLN A 342 11.54 -10.21 14.44
N GLU A 343 11.48 -11.54 14.41
CA GLU A 343 11.90 -12.36 13.28
C GLU A 343 10.81 -12.40 12.20
N ILE A 344 11.20 -12.68 10.96
CA ILE A 344 10.29 -12.87 9.80
C ILE A 344 9.76 -14.31 9.68
N GLY A 345 9.65 -14.99 10.81
CA GLY A 345 9.15 -16.36 10.93
C GLY A 345 8.71 -16.68 12.36
N TYR A 346 7.84 -17.68 12.50
CA TYR A 346 7.34 -18.13 13.79
C TYR A 346 6.98 -19.62 13.75
N GLN A 347 7.21 -20.33 14.85
CA GLN A 347 6.85 -21.73 15.02
C GLN A 347 5.77 -21.84 16.10
N ASP A 348 4.60 -22.32 15.73
CA ASP A 348 3.49 -22.57 16.64
C ASP A 348 3.48 -24.06 17.01
N TYR A 349 3.56 -24.39 18.30
CA TYR A 349 3.51 -25.78 18.81
C TYR A 349 2.21 -26.08 19.56
N GLU A 350 1.32 -25.11 19.71
CA GLU A 350 0.19 -25.17 20.65
C GLU A 350 -1.13 -25.48 19.96
N PHE A 351 -1.22 -26.63 19.30
CA PHE A 351 -2.43 -27.10 18.62
C PHE A 351 -2.76 -28.57 18.92
N GLY A 352 -3.99 -28.97 18.61
CA GLY A 352 -4.45 -30.35 18.72
C GLY A 352 -4.65 -31.01 17.35
N PRO A 353 -4.63 -32.35 17.27
CA PRO A 353 -4.90 -33.07 16.04
C PRO A 353 -6.31 -32.75 15.50
N GLY A 354 -6.45 -32.74 14.17
CA GLY A 354 -7.72 -32.49 13.48
C GLY A 354 -8.19 -31.02 13.48
N GLN A 355 -7.40 -30.09 14.00
CA GLN A 355 -7.76 -28.68 14.02
C GLN A 355 -7.51 -27.99 12.67
N VAL A 356 -8.35 -27.00 12.35
CA VAL A 356 -8.09 -26.04 11.26
C VAL A 356 -7.73 -24.71 11.88
N LEU A 357 -6.55 -24.19 11.54
CA LEU A 357 -5.97 -22.98 12.11
C LEU A 357 -5.89 -21.88 11.04
N TYR A 358 -6.29 -20.66 11.40
CA TYR A 358 -6.25 -19.49 10.53
C TYR A 358 -5.24 -18.49 11.09
N TYR A 359 -4.23 -18.10 10.30
CA TYR A 359 -3.20 -17.15 10.71
C TYR A 359 -3.21 -15.88 9.87
N TYR A 360 -2.98 -14.74 10.51
CA TYR A 360 -2.59 -13.48 9.88
C TYR A 360 -1.67 -12.69 10.80
N LEU A 361 -0.97 -11.71 10.25
CA LEU A 361 0.01 -10.90 10.96
C LEU A 361 -0.35 -9.43 10.96
N LEU A 362 0.15 -8.72 11.98
CA LEU A 362 0.19 -7.25 12.04
C LEU A 362 1.63 -6.83 12.30
N ALA A 363 2.14 -5.86 11.54
CA ALA A 363 3.40 -5.20 11.85
C ALA A 363 3.17 -4.07 12.86
N GLN A 364 4.17 -3.78 13.68
CA GLN A 364 4.14 -2.68 14.63
C GLN A 364 5.39 -1.81 14.47
N ASN A 365 5.23 -0.50 14.42
CA ASN A 365 6.35 0.46 14.29
C ASN A 365 6.90 0.89 15.66
N HIS A 366 7.93 1.74 15.67
CA HIS A 366 8.56 2.25 16.89
C HIS A 366 7.64 3.17 17.74
N LEU A 367 6.56 3.70 17.16
CA LEU A 367 5.53 4.49 17.82
C LEU A 367 4.42 3.62 18.47
N GLY A 368 4.44 2.32 18.19
CA GLY A 368 3.47 1.34 18.69
C GLY A 368 2.20 1.22 17.84
N GLU A 369 2.15 1.86 16.68
CA GLU A 369 1.04 1.76 15.73
C GLU A 369 1.06 0.39 15.03
N LEU A 370 -0.13 -0.16 14.77
CA LEU A 370 -0.29 -1.44 14.08
C LEU A 370 -0.67 -1.23 12.63
N SER A 371 -0.10 -2.04 11.74
CA SER A 371 -0.48 -2.09 10.34
C SER A 371 -1.87 -2.69 10.14
N ASP A 372 -2.37 -2.61 8.91
CA ASP A 372 -3.42 -3.52 8.44
C ASP A 372 -2.94 -5.00 8.49
N PRO A 373 -3.88 -5.97 8.48
CA PRO A 373 -3.55 -7.40 8.41
C PRO A 373 -2.81 -7.80 7.14
N SER A 374 -1.89 -8.77 7.25
CA SER A 374 -1.38 -9.52 6.10
C SER A 374 -2.48 -10.33 5.40
N ASN A 375 -2.12 -11.04 4.32
CA ASN A 375 -2.96 -12.14 3.83
C ASN A 375 -3.19 -13.17 4.95
N THR A 376 -4.35 -13.82 4.93
CA THR A 376 -4.68 -14.92 5.85
C THR A 376 -4.28 -16.25 5.24
N VAL A 377 -3.68 -17.13 6.03
CA VAL A 377 -3.34 -18.51 5.64
C VAL A 377 -4.06 -19.51 6.53
N THR A 378 -4.45 -20.65 5.96
CA THR A 378 -5.15 -21.74 6.65
C THR A 378 -4.24 -22.95 6.72
N VAL A 379 -4.15 -23.59 7.89
CA VAL A 379 -3.37 -24.80 8.11
C VAL A 379 -4.26 -25.88 8.72
N HIS A 380 -4.27 -27.06 8.10
CA HIS A 380 -4.98 -28.23 8.60
C HIS A 380 -4.01 -29.10 9.40
N ILE A 381 -4.30 -29.32 10.68
CA ILE A 381 -3.53 -30.23 11.52
C ILE A 381 -4.05 -31.66 11.27
N PRO A 382 -3.18 -32.60 10.88
CA PRO A 382 -3.58 -33.99 10.67
C PRO A 382 -4.22 -34.60 11.91
N ASP A 383 -5.16 -35.51 11.69
CA ASP A 383 -5.68 -36.37 12.76
C ASP A 383 -4.61 -37.37 13.22
N ILE A 384 -4.77 -37.90 14.43
CA ILE A 384 -3.99 -39.06 14.87
C ILE A 384 -4.47 -40.27 14.06
N ILE A 385 -3.59 -40.80 13.20
CA ILE A 385 -3.86 -42.01 12.42
C ILE A 385 -3.50 -43.24 13.28
N PRO A 386 -4.49 -44.08 13.68
CA PRO A 386 -4.20 -45.28 14.45
C PRO A 386 -3.35 -46.27 13.64
N ASN A 387 -2.42 -46.97 14.31
CA ASN A 387 -1.56 -47.97 13.69
C ASN A 387 -0.74 -47.45 12.49
N LEU A 388 -0.37 -46.17 12.50
CA LEU A 388 0.44 -45.56 11.46
C LEU A 388 1.81 -46.23 11.35
N ILE A 389 2.18 -46.63 10.14
CA ILE A 389 3.52 -47.11 9.78
C ILE A 389 4.29 -45.99 9.10
N LEU A 390 3.71 -45.38 8.07
CA LEU A 390 4.32 -44.33 7.25
C LEU A 390 3.26 -43.29 6.88
N GLN A 391 3.60 -42.01 6.98
CA GLN A 391 2.84 -40.91 6.40
C GLN A 391 3.77 -40.03 5.57
N GLN A 392 3.30 -39.61 4.39
CA GLN A 392 3.96 -38.61 3.57
C GLN A 392 2.92 -37.65 2.99
N SER A 393 2.88 -36.45 3.55
CA SER A 393 2.06 -35.32 3.10
C SER A 393 2.87 -34.26 2.35
N PHE A 394 4.17 -34.47 2.14
CA PHE A 394 5.11 -33.58 1.46
C PHE A 394 5.38 -32.22 2.12
N GLU A 395 4.61 -31.83 3.15
CA GLU A 395 4.78 -30.57 3.90
C GLU A 395 6.15 -30.40 4.56
N ALA A 396 6.79 -31.50 4.96
CA ALA A 396 8.12 -31.48 5.57
C ALA A 396 9.26 -31.44 4.52
N CYS A 397 8.93 -31.54 3.23
CA CYS A 397 9.92 -31.55 2.16
C CYS A 397 10.20 -30.13 1.66
N SER A 398 11.42 -29.90 1.16
CA SER A 398 11.77 -28.62 0.56
C SER A 398 10.91 -28.34 -0.68
N PRO A 399 10.33 -27.13 -0.82
CA PRO A 399 9.61 -26.71 -2.01
C PRO A 399 10.42 -26.94 -3.29
N PHE A 400 9.74 -27.42 -4.35
CA PHE A 400 10.32 -27.64 -5.67
C PHE A 400 11.55 -28.56 -5.67
N SER A 401 11.60 -29.50 -4.72
CA SER A 401 12.68 -30.47 -4.61
C SER A 401 12.28 -31.83 -5.15
N GLN A 402 13.24 -32.53 -5.77
CA GLN A 402 13.13 -33.96 -6.07
C GLN A 402 13.63 -34.84 -4.92
N ASN A 403 14.27 -34.25 -3.91
CA ASN A 403 14.75 -34.99 -2.75
C ASN A 403 13.63 -35.10 -1.71
N ILE A 404 13.05 -36.29 -1.59
CA ILE A 404 12.05 -36.62 -0.60
C ILE A 404 12.73 -37.50 0.46
N PRO A 405 13.00 -37.00 1.68
CA PRO A 405 13.82 -37.70 2.66
C PRO A 405 13.32 -39.13 2.96
N GLY A 406 14.21 -40.11 2.79
CA GLY A 406 13.92 -41.54 3.02
C GLY A 406 13.24 -42.27 1.85
N TRP A 407 12.86 -41.56 0.79
CA TRP A 407 12.26 -42.12 -0.42
C TRP A 407 13.29 -42.18 -1.56
N GLN A 408 13.11 -43.12 -2.49
CA GLN A 408 13.85 -43.12 -3.75
C GLN A 408 12.97 -42.52 -4.83
N ASN A 409 13.51 -41.53 -5.54
CA ASN A 409 12.82 -40.83 -6.61
C ASN A 409 13.65 -41.01 -7.89
N LEU A 410 13.16 -41.83 -8.82
CA LEU A 410 13.92 -42.29 -9.98
C LEU A 410 13.22 -41.85 -11.26
N ASP A 411 13.96 -41.14 -12.11
CA ASP A 411 13.58 -40.86 -13.49
C ASP A 411 14.16 -41.96 -14.38
N MET A 412 13.30 -42.76 -15.02
CA MET A 412 13.71 -43.89 -15.85
C MET A 412 13.48 -43.66 -17.35
N ASP A 413 12.84 -42.55 -17.74
CA ASP A 413 12.71 -42.16 -19.15
C ASP A 413 13.78 -41.13 -19.58
N ASN A 414 14.36 -40.39 -18.62
CA ASN A 414 15.32 -39.30 -18.81
C ASN A 414 14.84 -38.25 -19.84
N SER A 415 13.54 -38.07 -19.94
CA SER A 415 12.86 -37.25 -20.93
C SER A 415 12.65 -35.85 -20.37
N PRO A 416 13.04 -34.77 -21.08
CA PRO A 416 12.83 -33.41 -20.61
C PRO A 416 11.37 -33.13 -20.27
N THR A 417 11.12 -32.58 -19.09
CA THR A 417 9.78 -32.22 -18.64
C THR A 417 9.29 -30.89 -19.22
N TRP A 418 7.97 -30.75 -19.35
CA TRP A 418 7.30 -29.52 -19.73
C TRP A 418 6.23 -29.16 -18.70
N SER A 419 6.11 -27.86 -18.41
CA SER A 419 5.11 -27.34 -17.48
C SER A 419 4.52 -26.03 -18.01
N PRO A 420 3.23 -25.76 -17.73
CA PRO A 420 2.59 -24.49 -18.07
C PRO A 420 3.05 -23.32 -17.20
N TRP A 421 3.81 -23.56 -16.12
CA TRP A 421 4.26 -22.51 -15.18
C TRP A 421 5.77 -22.28 -15.23
N PRO A 422 6.23 -21.02 -15.14
CA PRO A 422 7.65 -20.70 -15.12
C PRO A 422 8.27 -21.07 -13.78
N MET A 423 9.00 -22.18 -13.71
CA MET A 423 9.71 -22.62 -12.50
C MET A 423 11.13 -23.10 -12.82
N GLN A 424 12.01 -23.02 -11.82
CA GLN A 424 13.38 -23.52 -11.92
C GLN A 424 13.38 -25.06 -12.03
N GLY A 425 14.07 -25.60 -13.03
CA GLY A 425 14.21 -27.06 -13.26
C GLY A 425 13.40 -27.62 -14.42
N PHE A 426 12.39 -26.91 -14.94
CA PHE A 426 11.66 -27.36 -16.13
C PHE A 426 12.48 -27.25 -17.42
N GLY A 427 12.29 -28.22 -18.31
CA GLY A 427 13.13 -28.42 -19.49
C GLY A 427 14.28 -29.41 -19.27
N GLU A 428 14.47 -29.89 -18.04
CA GLU A 428 15.38 -31.00 -17.70
C GLU A 428 14.57 -32.28 -17.38
N PRO A 429 15.21 -33.46 -17.40
CA PRO A 429 14.60 -34.70 -16.93
C PRO A 429 14.27 -34.62 -15.44
N LEU A 430 13.00 -34.82 -15.09
CA LEU A 430 12.53 -34.79 -13.71
C LEU A 430 11.51 -35.90 -13.45
N ALA A 431 11.72 -36.66 -12.37
CA ALA A 431 10.72 -37.56 -11.81
C ALA A 431 9.68 -36.78 -10.98
N TRP A 432 9.37 -37.23 -9.76
CA TRP A 432 8.42 -36.53 -8.88
C TRP A 432 9.03 -35.26 -8.30
N LEU A 433 8.25 -34.19 -8.22
CA LEU A 433 8.62 -32.89 -7.67
C LEU A 433 7.71 -32.54 -6.50
N VAL A 434 8.26 -32.12 -5.38
CA VAL A 434 7.49 -31.51 -4.29
C VAL A 434 6.98 -30.16 -4.76
N PHE A 435 5.67 -29.99 -4.84
CA PHE A 435 5.02 -28.92 -5.58
C PHE A 435 4.01 -28.16 -4.70
N PRO A 436 4.41 -27.00 -4.13
CA PRO A 436 3.51 -26.07 -3.47
C PRO A 436 2.96 -24.98 -4.43
N PRO A 437 1.70 -25.06 -4.90
CA PRO A 437 1.16 -24.16 -5.92
C PRO A 437 1.12 -22.68 -5.51
N ALA A 438 0.91 -22.43 -4.22
CA ALA A 438 0.82 -21.07 -3.66
C ALA A 438 2.18 -20.35 -3.62
N GLN A 439 3.30 -21.06 -3.74
CA GLN A 439 4.65 -20.47 -3.75
C GLN A 439 5.15 -20.15 -5.17
N LEU A 440 4.33 -20.36 -6.21
CA LEU A 440 4.65 -19.97 -7.58
C LEU A 440 4.64 -18.45 -7.75
N SER A 441 5.28 -17.97 -8.81
CA SER A 441 5.26 -16.56 -9.20
C SER A 441 4.73 -16.42 -10.64
N PRO A 442 3.46 -15.99 -10.82
CA PRO A 442 2.48 -15.67 -9.79
C PRO A 442 1.89 -16.92 -9.09
N PRO A 443 1.40 -16.81 -7.84
CA PRO A 443 0.76 -17.91 -7.12
C PRO A 443 -0.41 -18.50 -7.91
N GLN A 444 -0.51 -19.82 -8.00
CA GLN A 444 -1.62 -20.47 -8.70
C GLN A 444 -2.83 -20.60 -7.77
N THR A 445 -3.81 -19.74 -7.99
CA THR A 445 -5.11 -19.80 -7.28
C THR A 445 -6.04 -20.78 -8.01
N GLY A 446 -6.62 -21.74 -7.28
CA GLY A 446 -7.49 -22.80 -7.85
C GLY A 446 -6.79 -24.13 -8.15
N LEU A 447 -5.49 -24.25 -7.88
CA LEU A 447 -4.78 -25.52 -7.81
C LEU A 447 -4.31 -25.73 -6.36
N GLU A 448 -4.97 -26.63 -5.64
CA GLU A 448 -4.73 -26.85 -4.23
C GLU A 448 -4.24 -28.28 -4.01
N ALA A 449 -3.31 -28.45 -3.05
CA ALA A 449 -2.95 -29.76 -2.52
C ALA A 449 -4.20 -30.42 -1.92
N HIS A 450 -4.20 -31.75 -1.76
CA HIS A 450 -5.36 -32.43 -1.15
C HIS A 450 -5.49 -32.00 0.31
N SER A 451 -4.37 -31.95 1.02
CA SER A 451 -4.26 -31.33 2.32
C SER A 451 -2.96 -30.50 2.40
N GLY A 452 -2.89 -29.58 3.36
CA GLY A 452 -1.69 -28.75 3.54
C GLY A 452 -1.42 -27.78 2.38
N ALA A 453 -0.14 -27.52 2.12
CA ALA A 453 0.35 -26.53 1.17
C ALA A 453 1.16 -27.14 0.00
N ALA A 454 1.55 -28.41 0.07
CA ALA A 454 2.40 -29.08 -0.92
C ALA A 454 1.86 -30.46 -1.29
N MET A 455 2.12 -30.89 -2.53
CA MET A 455 1.82 -32.23 -3.04
C MET A 455 3.01 -32.74 -3.86
N ALA A 456 3.08 -34.02 -4.20
CA ALA A 456 4.02 -34.51 -5.22
C ALA A 456 3.41 -34.39 -6.62
N ALA A 457 4.21 -33.95 -7.59
CA ALA A 457 3.80 -33.77 -8.98
C ALA A 457 4.78 -34.49 -9.93
N SER A 458 4.27 -35.30 -10.85
CA SER A 458 4.99 -35.77 -12.04
C SER A 458 4.39 -35.07 -13.25
N PHE A 459 5.23 -34.38 -14.03
CA PHE A 459 4.81 -33.51 -15.13
C PHE A 459 4.93 -34.19 -16.48
N ASN A 460 4.24 -33.65 -17.48
CA ASN A 460 4.38 -34.11 -18.86
C ASN A 460 5.85 -34.10 -19.31
N VAL A 461 6.22 -35.10 -20.10
CA VAL A 461 7.54 -35.25 -20.71
C VAL A 461 7.46 -35.08 -22.22
N GLN A 462 8.50 -34.52 -22.83
CA GLN A 462 8.55 -34.25 -24.27
C GLN A 462 8.52 -35.53 -25.13
N THR A 463 9.09 -36.61 -24.61
CA THR A 463 9.04 -37.95 -25.24
C THR A 463 8.29 -38.91 -24.32
N PRO A 464 6.96 -39.06 -24.49
CA PRO A 464 6.16 -39.96 -23.67
C PRO A 464 6.46 -41.44 -23.97
N PRO A 465 6.12 -42.36 -23.04
CA PRO A 465 5.44 -42.09 -21.76
C PRO A 465 6.40 -41.67 -20.64
N ASN A 466 5.84 -41.07 -19.59
CA ASN A 466 6.52 -40.96 -18.29
C ASN A 466 6.98 -42.34 -17.80
N ASN A 467 8.06 -42.36 -17.04
CA ASN A 467 8.50 -43.52 -16.27
C ASN A 467 9.16 -43.06 -14.96
N ASP A 468 8.36 -42.40 -14.12
CA ASP A 468 8.83 -41.72 -12.91
C ASP A 468 8.41 -42.48 -11.66
N TRP A 469 9.38 -42.97 -10.91
CA TRP A 469 9.16 -43.81 -9.73
C TRP A 469 9.37 -43.04 -8.45
N LEU A 470 8.37 -43.07 -7.57
CA LEU A 470 8.50 -42.71 -6.16
C LEU A 470 8.36 -43.97 -5.31
N ILE A 471 9.44 -44.37 -4.64
CA ILE A 471 9.54 -45.62 -3.89
C ILE A 471 9.72 -45.33 -2.41
N THR A 472 8.91 -45.98 -1.57
CA THR A 472 8.97 -45.84 -0.11
C THR A 472 10.32 -46.32 0.46
N PRO A 473 10.70 -45.85 1.66
CA PRO A 473 11.65 -46.62 2.47
C PRO A 473 11.13 -48.05 2.67
N ARG A 474 12.02 -48.93 3.15
CA ARG A 474 11.60 -50.28 3.54
C ARG A 474 10.57 -50.16 4.66
N LEU A 475 9.48 -50.91 4.57
CA LEU A 475 8.40 -50.92 5.56
C LEU A 475 8.32 -52.32 6.16
N GLN A 476 8.23 -52.43 7.48
CA GLN A 476 7.83 -53.68 8.13
C GLN A 476 6.32 -53.63 8.37
N LEU A 477 5.57 -54.47 7.64
CA LEU A 477 4.12 -54.50 7.78
C LEU A 477 3.71 -55.19 9.09
N GLY A 478 2.71 -54.61 9.75
CA GLY A 478 2.04 -55.16 10.93
C GLY A 478 0.85 -56.05 10.56
N SER A 479 -0.12 -56.16 11.46
CA SER A 479 -1.40 -56.85 11.21
C SER A 479 -2.43 -55.92 10.57
N ALA A 480 -3.30 -56.48 9.71
CA ALA A 480 -4.28 -55.73 8.92
C ALA A 480 -3.70 -54.51 8.16
N PRO A 481 -2.59 -54.67 7.41
CA PRO A 481 -1.94 -53.54 6.78
C PRO A 481 -2.75 -52.97 5.61
N SER A 482 -2.77 -51.64 5.46
CA SER A 482 -3.40 -50.93 4.34
C SER A 482 -2.50 -49.84 3.79
N LEU A 483 -2.66 -49.54 2.50
CA LEU A 483 -2.13 -48.34 1.86
C LEU A 483 -3.31 -47.46 1.42
N ASN A 484 -3.29 -46.19 1.80
CA ASN A 484 -4.22 -45.16 1.39
C ASN A 484 -3.43 -43.97 0.81
N PHE A 485 -3.93 -43.34 -0.25
CA PHE A 485 -3.36 -42.11 -0.81
C PHE A 485 -4.39 -41.38 -1.66
N TRP A 486 -4.15 -40.11 -1.93
CA TRP A 486 -4.95 -39.29 -2.84
C TRP A 486 -4.18 -39.01 -4.12
N ALA A 487 -4.87 -39.09 -5.26
CA ALA A 487 -4.29 -38.69 -6.53
C ALA A 487 -5.31 -37.95 -7.40
N ARG A 488 -4.81 -37.05 -8.25
CA ARG A 488 -5.60 -36.40 -9.31
C ARG A 488 -4.76 -36.11 -10.55
N SER A 489 -5.40 -36.10 -11.70
CA SER A 489 -4.91 -35.46 -12.91
C SER A 489 -5.07 -33.95 -12.81
N HIS A 490 -4.21 -33.18 -13.49
CA HIS A 490 -4.41 -31.74 -13.58
C HIS A 490 -5.70 -31.34 -14.31
N THR A 491 -5.96 -31.97 -15.45
CA THR A 491 -7.13 -31.69 -16.30
C THR A 491 -7.51 -32.94 -17.10
N VAL A 492 -8.74 -32.96 -17.62
CA VAL A 492 -9.21 -33.95 -18.59
C VAL A 492 -8.84 -33.60 -20.03
N ASP A 493 -8.48 -32.34 -20.30
CA ASP A 493 -8.35 -31.80 -21.66
C ASP A 493 -7.24 -32.47 -22.49
N TYR A 494 -6.22 -32.99 -21.82
CA TYR A 494 -5.09 -33.71 -22.43
C TYR A 494 -5.14 -35.22 -22.14
N GLY A 495 -6.30 -35.73 -21.72
CA GLY A 495 -6.44 -37.09 -21.23
C GLY A 495 -6.08 -37.22 -19.74
N LEU A 496 -6.44 -38.37 -19.17
CA LEU A 496 -6.20 -38.66 -17.76
C LEU A 496 -4.82 -39.28 -17.55
N GLU A 497 -4.19 -38.90 -16.44
CA GLU A 497 -2.93 -39.42 -15.97
C GLU A 497 -3.01 -40.92 -15.62
N ARG A 498 -1.88 -41.61 -15.74
CA ARG A 498 -1.77 -43.06 -15.57
C ARG A 498 -0.78 -43.38 -14.47
N LEU A 499 -1.27 -44.01 -13.41
CA LEU A 499 -0.48 -44.39 -12.23
C LEU A 499 -0.42 -45.90 -12.08
N ARG A 500 0.76 -46.46 -11.86
CA ARG A 500 0.92 -47.83 -11.34
C ARG A 500 1.25 -47.76 -9.86
N VAL A 501 0.58 -48.62 -9.09
CA VAL A 501 0.88 -48.81 -7.66
C VAL A 501 1.46 -50.20 -7.52
N LEU A 502 2.66 -50.31 -6.98
CA LEU A 502 3.41 -51.56 -6.95
C LEU A 502 3.97 -51.88 -5.57
N ILE A 503 4.29 -53.16 -5.37
CA ILE A 503 4.89 -53.71 -4.15
C ILE A 503 6.06 -54.63 -4.49
N SER A 504 7.14 -54.53 -3.71
CA SER A 504 8.31 -55.42 -3.72
C SER A 504 8.55 -55.99 -2.33
N THR A 505 9.00 -57.23 -2.25
CA THR A 505 9.33 -57.93 -0.98
C THR A 505 10.84 -58.12 -0.78
N THR A 506 11.66 -57.65 -1.73
CA THR A 506 13.11 -57.88 -1.73
C THR A 506 13.88 -56.58 -1.57
N ASP A 507 13.81 -55.73 -2.58
CA ASP A 507 14.59 -54.50 -2.71
C ASP A 507 13.80 -53.41 -3.45
N ALA A 508 14.42 -52.26 -3.63
CA ALA A 508 13.85 -51.10 -4.29
C ALA A 508 14.23 -51.01 -5.79
N ASP A 509 14.75 -52.07 -6.40
CA ASP A 509 14.98 -52.09 -7.86
C ASP A 509 13.61 -52.14 -8.59
N PRO A 510 13.31 -51.24 -9.54
CA PRO A 510 12.08 -51.27 -10.33
C PRO A 510 11.70 -52.64 -10.91
N ALA A 511 12.68 -53.50 -11.22
CA ALA A 511 12.43 -54.84 -11.74
C ALA A 511 11.87 -55.83 -10.71
N SER A 512 12.03 -55.57 -9.40
CA SER A 512 11.55 -56.41 -8.30
C SER A 512 10.07 -56.18 -7.96
N PHE A 513 9.44 -55.15 -8.53
CA PHE A 513 8.09 -54.75 -8.19
C PHE A 513 7.01 -55.52 -8.95
N THR A 514 5.89 -55.77 -8.26
CA THR A 514 4.67 -56.37 -8.80
C THR A 514 3.48 -55.43 -8.58
N SER A 515 2.52 -55.39 -9.50
CA SER A 515 1.39 -54.46 -9.43
C SER A 515 0.40 -54.81 -8.31
N LEU A 516 -0.03 -53.81 -7.55
CA LEU A 516 -1.15 -53.86 -6.61
C LEU A 516 -2.48 -53.51 -7.29
N ASN A 517 -2.47 -52.61 -8.26
CA ASN A 517 -3.67 -52.24 -9.01
C ASN A 517 -4.08 -53.31 -10.03
N SER A 518 -5.38 -53.40 -10.30
CA SER A 518 -5.89 -54.21 -11.40
C SER A 518 -5.57 -53.55 -12.75
N GLY A 519 -5.20 -54.34 -13.75
CA GLY A 519 -4.87 -53.85 -15.09
C GLY A 519 -3.46 -53.25 -15.19
N ASN A 520 -3.18 -52.60 -16.32
CA ASN A 520 -1.83 -52.11 -16.62
C ASN A 520 -1.48 -50.80 -15.89
N TRP A 521 -2.48 -50.03 -15.46
CA TRP A 521 -2.38 -48.77 -14.70
C TRP A 521 -3.78 -48.35 -14.20
N LEU A 522 -3.81 -47.47 -13.21
CA LEU A 522 -4.97 -46.69 -12.80
C LEU A 522 -5.11 -45.48 -13.74
N SER A 523 -6.33 -45.19 -14.19
CA SER A 523 -6.67 -43.93 -14.84
C SER A 523 -7.13 -42.95 -13.77
N VAL A 524 -6.35 -41.91 -13.50
CA VAL A 524 -6.58 -41.01 -12.36
C VAL A 524 -7.52 -39.87 -12.78
N PRO A 525 -8.69 -39.63 -12.15
CA PRO A 525 -9.59 -38.53 -12.49
C PRO A 525 -8.98 -37.15 -12.22
N ALA A 526 -9.58 -36.07 -12.77
CA ALA A 526 -9.14 -34.70 -12.50
C ALA A 526 -9.57 -34.15 -11.12
N GLU A 527 -10.45 -34.87 -10.43
CA GLU A 527 -10.82 -34.61 -9.04
C GLU A 527 -9.94 -35.44 -8.10
N TRP A 528 -9.58 -34.88 -6.94
CA TRP A 528 -8.90 -35.64 -5.89
C TRP A 528 -9.71 -36.90 -5.56
N THR A 529 -9.08 -38.05 -5.78
CA THR A 529 -9.69 -39.36 -5.60
C THR A 529 -8.84 -40.18 -4.63
N GLU A 530 -9.47 -40.74 -3.60
CA GLU A 530 -8.81 -41.65 -2.67
C GLU A 530 -8.65 -43.04 -3.30
N TYR A 531 -7.46 -43.60 -3.14
CA TYR A 531 -7.16 -44.98 -3.50
C TYR A 531 -6.76 -45.76 -2.25
N SER A 532 -7.36 -46.94 -2.07
CA SER A 532 -7.11 -47.82 -0.93
C SER A 532 -6.73 -49.21 -1.43
N PHE A 533 -5.64 -49.75 -0.90
CA PHE A 533 -5.13 -51.09 -1.20
C PHE A 533 -5.01 -51.91 0.08
N ASP A 534 -5.63 -53.09 0.07
CA ASP A 534 -5.44 -54.11 1.11
C ASP A 534 -4.08 -54.79 0.91
N LEU A 535 -3.25 -54.78 1.95
CA LEU A 535 -1.93 -55.40 1.94
C LEU A 535 -1.87 -56.69 2.76
N ALA A 536 -3.03 -57.26 3.15
CA ALA A 536 -3.10 -58.46 4.00
C ALA A 536 -2.28 -59.66 3.48
N ALA A 537 -2.11 -59.80 2.16
CA ALA A 537 -1.28 -60.86 1.58
C ALA A 537 0.21 -60.77 1.97
N TRP A 538 0.68 -59.59 2.40
CA TRP A 538 2.04 -59.32 2.85
C TRP A 538 2.13 -59.03 4.36
N GLN A 539 1.08 -59.34 5.12
CA GLN A 539 1.05 -59.16 6.57
C GLN A 539 2.30 -59.75 7.24
N GLY A 540 2.95 -58.97 8.10
CA GLY A 540 4.17 -59.37 8.81
C GLY A 540 5.45 -59.43 7.95
N GLN A 541 5.40 -59.07 6.67
CA GLN A 541 6.57 -59.06 5.80
C GLN A 541 7.20 -57.66 5.71
N SER A 542 8.47 -57.62 5.32
CA SER A 542 9.09 -56.36 4.91
C SER A 542 8.82 -56.09 3.43
N VAL A 543 8.42 -54.87 3.09
CA VAL A 543 8.07 -54.49 1.72
C VAL A 543 8.61 -53.11 1.34
N HIS A 544 8.67 -52.84 0.04
CA HIS A 544 8.69 -51.49 -0.52
C HIS A 544 7.41 -51.29 -1.33
N LEU A 545 6.84 -50.09 -1.26
CA LEU A 545 5.74 -49.67 -2.13
C LEU A 545 6.26 -48.65 -3.14
N ALA A 546 5.69 -48.62 -4.33
CA ALA A 546 6.08 -47.69 -5.38
C ALA A 546 4.88 -47.10 -6.11
N PHE A 547 5.02 -45.82 -6.47
CA PHE A 547 4.12 -45.05 -7.31
C PHE A 547 4.86 -44.71 -8.59
N ASN A 548 4.43 -45.29 -9.72
CA ASN A 548 5.07 -45.08 -11.01
C ASN A 548 4.12 -44.34 -11.95
N CYS A 549 4.49 -43.11 -12.32
CA CYS A 549 3.81 -42.34 -13.35
C CYS A 549 4.16 -42.90 -14.73
N VAL A 550 3.15 -43.39 -15.45
CA VAL A 550 3.27 -43.96 -16.81
C VAL A 550 2.35 -43.24 -17.81
N SER A 551 2.13 -41.96 -17.55
CA SER A 551 1.29 -41.09 -18.37
C SER A 551 1.80 -40.95 -19.79
N TRP A 552 0.88 -40.75 -20.73
CA TRP A 552 1.20 -40.63 -22.14
C TRP A 552 0.63 -39.33 -22.66
N ASP A 553 1.48 -38.31 -22.73
CA ASP A 553 1.14 -36.97 -23.25
C ASP A 553 -0.08 -36.35 -22.55
N ALA A 554 -0.14 -36.51 -21.22
CA ALA A 554 -1.07 -35.80 -20.34
C ALA A 554 -0.38 -34.52 -19.79
N LEU A 555 -0.86 -33.91 -18.70
CA LEU A 555 -0.34 -32.61 -18.24
C LEU A 555 0.50 -32.71 -16.96
N ALA A 556 -0.10 -33.23 -15.88
CA ALA A 556 0.58 -33.49 -14.62
C ALA A 556 -0.27 -34.42 -13.74
N LEU A 557 0.39 -35.40 -13.13
CA LEU A 557 -0.17 -36.27 -12.10
C LEU A 557 0.23 -35.77 -10.72
N TYR A 558 -0.75 -35.59 -9.85
CA TYR A 558 -0.56 -35.19 -8.47
C TYR A 558 -0.84 -36.35 -7.52
N LEU A 559 -0.01 -36.46 -6.49
CA LEU A 559 -0.09 -37.45 -5.43
C LEU A 559 0.05 -36.75 -4.08
N ASP A 560 -0.80 -37.10 -3.13
CA ASP A 560 -0.79 -36.49 -1.80
C ASP A 560 -1.30 -37.47 -0.72
N ASP A 561 -1.02 -37.16 0.54
CA ASP A 561 -1.48 -37.89 1.72
C ASP A 561 -1.28 -39.40 1.66
N ILE A 562 -0.04 -39.83 1.38
CA ILE A 562 0.29 -41.26 1.37
C ILE A 562 0.38 -41.76 2.80
N VAL A 563 -0.47 -42.74 3.13
CA VAL A 563 -0.59 -43.32 4.47
C VAL A 563 -0.51 -44.84 4.37
N VAL A 564 0.40 -45.43 5.13
CA VAL A 564 0.46 -46.88 5.35
C VAL A 564 0.15 -47.16 6.81
N THR A 565 -0.82 -48.02 7.07
CA THR A 565 -1.18 -48.46 8.43
C THR A 565 -1.00 -49.96 8.58
N GLY A 566 -0.89 -50.43 9.82
CA GLY A 566 -0.86 -51.84 10.19
C GLY A 566 -0.38 -52.02 11.63
N GLU A 567 -1.16 -52.75 12.44
CA GLU A 567 -0.91 -52.89 13.87
C GLU A 567 0.46 -53.54 14.15
N GLY A 568 1.34 -52.81 14.85
CA GLY A 568 2.70 -53.24 15.16
C GLY A 568 3.69 -53.14 13.99
N GLY A 569 3.30 -52.54 12.86
CA GLY A 569 4.21 -52.22 11.77
C GLY A 569 5.06 -50.99 12.08
N TYR A 570 6.16 -50.83 11.34
CA TYR A 570 7.09 -49.71 11.51
C TYR A 570 7.98 -49.52 10.27
N VAL A 571 8.55 -48.33 10.11
CA VAL A 571 9.67 -48.08 9.19
C VAL A 571 10.96 -48.47 9.92
N PRO A 572 11.72 -49.49 9.47
CA PRO A 572 13.01 -49.80 10.07
C PRO A 572 13.95 -48.60 9.89
N VAL A 573 14.57 -48.16 10.99
CA VAL A 573 15.67 -47.22 10.89
C VAL A 573 16.80 -47.92 10.14
N GLY A 574 17.24 -47.36 9.02
CA GLY A 574 18.42 -47.86 8.34
C GLY A 574 19.61 -47.76 9.28
N GLU A 575 20.01 -48.88 9.89
CA GLU A 575 21.40 -49.02 10.27
C GLU A 575 22.16 -49.00 8.94
N ASP A 576 22.84 -47.89 8.65
CA ASP A 576 23.96 -47.86 7.71
C ASP A 576 24.69 -49.18 7.88
N ILE A 577 24.74 -49.97 6.80
CA ILE A 577 25.38 -51.29 6.70
C ILE A 577 26.44 -51.38 7.78
N ALA A 578 26.15 -52.08 8.89
CA ALA A 578 27.10 -52.20 9.98
C ALA A 578 28.39 -52.72 9.34
N VAL A 579 29.40 -51.85 9.21
CA VAL A 579 30.71 -52.24 8.69
C VAL A 579 31.09 -53.44 9.56
N PRO A 580 31.26 -54.65 8.99
CA PRO A 580 31.45 -55.85 9.79
C PRO A 580 32.50 -55.56 10.84
N ASP A 581 32.17 -55.77 12.12
CA ASP A 581 33.02 -55.41 13.25
C ASP A 581 34.43 -55.89 12.99
N CYS A 582 35.31 -54.97 12.61
CA CYS A 582 36.65 -55.31 12.19
C CYS A 582 37.66 -55.10 13.32
N PHE A 583 37.21 -54.64 14.49
CA PHE A 583 38.09 -54.31 15.59
C PHE A 583 37.70 -55.05 16.87
N LYS A 584 38.64 -55.82 17.41
CA LYS A 584 38.53 -56.43 18.73
C LYS A 584 39.24 -55.56 19.75
N VAL A 585 38.50 -55.10 20.76
CA VAL A 585 39.04 -54.38 21.92
C VAL A 585 38.96 -55.31 23.12
N PHE A 586 40.11 -55.67 23.69
CA PHE A 586 40.16 -56.66 24.77
C PHE A 586 41.36 -56.47 25.70
N PRO A 587 41.27 -56.89 26.98
CA PRO A 587 40.03 -57.25 27.66
C PRO A 587 39.10 -56.03 27.81
N ASN A 588 37.79 -56.26 27.73
CA ASN A 588 36.77 -55.24 27.96
C ASN A 588 35.64 -55.86 28.80
N PRO A 589 35.54 -55.58 30.11
CA PRO A 589 36.28 -54.54 30.84
C PRO A 589 37.80 -54.79 31.00
N ALA A 590 38.59 -53.73 30.92
CA ALA A 590 40.04 -53.71 31.09
C ALA A 590 40.44 -53.47 32.55
N ARG A 591 41.43 -54.22 33.05
CA ARG A 591 42.05 -54.01 34.38
C ARG A 591 43.40 -53.32 34.23
N GLY A 592 43.37 -52.01 33.97
CA GLY A 592 44.56 -51.18 33.80
C GLY A 592 45.17 -51.19 32.38
N THR A 593 45.03 -52.26 31.60
CA THR A 593 45.50 -52.31 30.21
C THR A 593 44.49 -53.00 29.27
N PHE A 594 44.46 -52.54 28.02
CA PHE A 594 43.70 -53.09 26.89
C PHE A 594 44.55 -53.11 25.60
N SER A 595 44.10 -53.90 24.64
CA SER A 595 44.65 -54.03 23.30
C SER A 595 43.56 -53.82 22.25
N VAL A 596 43.96 -53.37 21.06
CA VAL A 596 43.10 -53.28 19.88
C VAL A 596 43.74 -54.04 18.73
N GLU A 597 42.98 -54.97 18.14
CA GLU A 597 43.38 -55.74 16.97
C GLU A 597 42.35 -55.58 15.84
N THR A 598 42.82 -55.52 14.60
CA THR A 598 41.97 -55.54 13.41
C THR A 598 41.87 -56.95 12.81
N THR A 599 40.67 -57.38 12.41
CA THR A 599 40.46 -58.66 11.71
C THR A 599 40.93 -58.60 10.25
N ARG A 600 41.14 -57.39 9.69
CA ARG A 600 41.52 -57.18 8.28
C ARG A 600 43.02 -57.07 8.04
N LYS A 601 43.85 -57.02 9.09
CA LYS A 601 45.32 -56.82 9.04
C LYS A 601 45.78 -55.57 8.27
N SER A 602 44.89 -54.61 8.03
CA SER A 602 45.22 -53.30 7.44
C SER A 602 45.64 -52.29 8.52
N PRO A 603 46.45 -51.27 8.19
CA PRO A 603 46.75 -50.20 9.14
C PRO A 603 45.49 -49.46 9.60
N PHE A 604 45.46 -49.05 10.86
CA PHE A 604 44.35 -48.26 11.43
C PHE A 604 44.84 -47.11 12.32
N ASN A 605 43.99 -46.11 12.52
CA ASN A 605 44.21 -45.04 13.49
C ASN A 605 43.34 -45.29 14.73
N LEU A 606 43.83 -44.89 15.89
CA LEU A 606 43.14 -45.00 17.17
C LEU A 606 43.12 -43.63 17.85
N ALA A 607 41.95 -43.20 18.32
CA ALA A 607 41.80 -42.08 19.23
C ALA A 607 40.93 -42.50 20.44
N LEU A 608 41.35 -42.17 21.65
CA LEU A 608 40.70 -42.50 22.91
C LEU A 608 40.09 -41.23 23.52
N TYR A 609 38.83 -41.31 23.92
CA TYR A 609 38.05 -40.21 24.47
C TYR A 609 37.46 -40.58 25.83
N ASP A 610 37.32 -39.59 26.72
CA ASP A 610 36.51 -39.73 27.92
C ASP A 610 35.00 -39.54 27.64
N LEU A 611 34.15 -39.77 28.64
CA LEU A 611 32.68 -39.59 28.55
C LEU A 611 32.24 -38.16 28.20
N ARG A 612 33.12 -37.16 28.35
CA ARG A 612 32.83 -35.76 28.01
C ARG A 612 33.30 -35.40 26.60
N GLY A 613 33.77 -36.38 25.83
CA GLY A 613 34.23 -36.20 24.45
C GLY A 613 35.64 -35.61 24.34
N ARG A 614 36.39 -35.50 25.44
CA ARG A 614 37.77 -34.99 25.39
C ARG A 614 38.71 -36.11 24.95
N GLU A 615 39.52 -35.84 23.91
CA GLU A 615 40.58 -36.74 23.44
C GLU A 615 41.68 -36.85 24.50
N LEU A 616 41.97 -38.07 24.94
CA LEU A 616 43.00 -38.38 25.92
C LEU A 616 44.29 -38.89 25.26
N PHE A 617 44.17 -39.51 24.09
CA PHE A 617 45.27 -40.10 23.36
C PHE A 617 44.89 -40.37 21.91
N SER A 618 45.80 -40.17 20.97
CA SER A 618 45.64 -40.63 19.59
C SER A 618 46.96 -41.07 18.98
N ILE A 619 46.86 -42.04 18.07
CA ILE A 619 47.98 -42.62 17.35
C ILE A 619 47.49 -43.12 15.98
N ARG A 620 48.35 -43.06 14.97
CA ARG A 620 48.00 -43.35 13.57
C ARG A 620 48.86 -44.47 13.00
N ASN A 621 48.37 -45.08 11.92
CA ASN A 621 49.07 -46.11 11.14
C ASN A 621 49.54 -47.33 11.96
N LEU A 622 48.66 -47.86 12.80
CA LEU A 622 48.90 -49.04 13.64
C LEU A 622 48.55 -50.33 12.90
N SER A 623 49.35 -51.38 13.10
CA SER A 623 48.97 -52.76 12.75
C SER A 623 48.30 -53.50 13.92
N SER A 624 48.63 -53.12 15.15
CA SER A 624 47.99 -53.53 16.40
C SER A 624 48.26 -52.47 17.48
N PHE A 625 47.55 -52.53 18.60
CA PHE A 625 47.73 -51.61 19.72
C PHE A 625 47.77 -52.34 21.07
N GLN A 626 48.71 -51.96 21.93
CA GLN A 626 48.74 -52.35 23.35
C GLN A 626 48.93 -51.11 24.23
N SER A 627 47.93 -50.80 25.06
CA SER A 627 47.96 -49.61 25.94
C SER A 627 49.13 -49.59 26.94
N ALA A 628 49.68 -50.76 27.32
CA ALA A 628 50.82 -50.87 28.23
C ALA A 628 52.09 -50.19 27.70
N GLU A 629 52.25 -50.14 26.38
CA GLU A 629 53.42 -49.57 25.71
C GLU A 629 53.37 -48.03 25.63
N HIS A 630 52.22 -47.44 25.95
CA HIS A 630 51.94 -46.01 25.78
C HIS A 630 51.66 -45.26 27.08
N ALA A 631 51.95 -45.87 28.23
CA ALA A 631 51.80 -45.27 29.57
C ALA A 631 50.43 -44.60 29.81
N LEU A 632 49.35 -45.20 29.29
CA LEU A 632 47.99 -44.69 29.44
C LEU A 632 47.47 -44.92 30.88
N ASN A 633 47.54 -43.88 31.72
CA ASN A 633 47.01 -43.94 33.09
C ASN A 633 45.51 -43.63 33.12
N LEU A 634 44.69 -44.63 32.79
CA LEU A 634 43.23 -44.51 32.77
C LEU A 634 42.63 -44.83 34.15
N ALA A 635 41.77 -43.92 34.65
CA ALA A 635 40.99 -44.17 35.86
C ALA A 635 39.87 -45.20 35.59
N ALA A 636 39.28 -45.75 36.64
CA ALA A 636 38.09 -46.59 36.48
C ALA A 636 36.94 -45.74 35.90
N GLY A 637 36.34 -46.21 34.81
CA GLY A 637 35.36 -45.44 34.05
C GLY A 637 35.06 -46.02 32.67
N VAL A 638 34.20 -45.33 31.92
CA VAL A 638 33.88 -45.67 30.53
C VAL A 638 34.63 -44.70 29.62
N TYR A 639 35.20 -45.23 28.54
CA TYR A 639 35.91 -44.50 27.51
C TYR A 639 35.40 -44.93 26.13
N PHE A 640 35.62 -44.08 25.13
CA PHE A 640 35.30 -44.39 23.74
C PHE A 640 36.57 -44.41 22.89
N LEU A 641 36.72 -45.43 22.07
CA LEU A 641 37.79 -45.57 21.09
C LEU A 641 37.20 -45.30 19.71
N ARG A 642 37.71 -44.30 19.00
CA ARG A 642 37.45 -44.11 17.57
C ARG A 642 38.56 -44.81 16.80
N LEU A 643 38.18 -45.79 15.98
CA LEU A 643 39.08 -46.63 15.20
C LEU A 643 38.79 -46.40 13.72
N GLU A 644 39.79 -45.97 12.95
CA GLU A 644 39.64 -45.61 11.54
C GLU A 644 40.56 -46.49 10.68
N ALA A 645 40.01 -47.16 9.68
CA ALA A 645 40.78 -47.91 8.67
C ALA A 645 40.27 -47.56 7.25
N GLU A 646 40.97 -48.06 6.22
CA GLU A 646 40.46 -48.00 4.84
C GLU A 646 39.09 -48.71 4.77
N GLY A 647 38.02 -47.91 4.62
CA GLY A 647 36.63 -48.38 4.58
C GLY A 647 35.70 -47.84 5.67
N GLY A 648 36.17 -47.00 6.59
CA GLY A 648 35.29 -46.26 7.52
C GLY A 648 35.82 -46.13 8.95
N SER A 649 35.02 -45.50 9.81
CA SER A 649 35.31 -45.32 11.24
C SER A 649 34.36 -46.14 12.11
N GLN A 650 34.88 -46.75 13.18
CA GLN A 650 34.08 -47.47 14.18
C GLN A 650 34.33 -46.88 15.57
N LEU A 651 33.26 -46.73 16.35
CA LEU A 651 33.35 -46.36 17.76
C LEU A 651 33.23 -47.62 18.64
N LYS A 652 34.17 -47.81 19.57
CA LYS A 652 34.14 -48.90 20.55
C LYS A 652 34.10 -48.36 21.96
N ARG A 653 33.17 -48.86 22.77
CA ARG A 653 33.14 -48.58 24.21
C ARG A 653 34.20 -49.43 24.91
N LEU A 654 35.03 -48.81 25.74
CA LEU A 654 35.98 -49.47 26.64
C LEU A 654 35.58 -49.18 28.09
N ALA A 655 35.32 -50.22 28.88
CA ALA A 655 35.16 -50.08 30.33
C ALA A 655 36.50 -50.37 31.01
N VAL A 656 37.01 -49.47 31.84
CA VAL A 656 38.18 -49.68 32.68
C VAL A 656 37.73 -49.88 34.12
N ILE A 657 38.17 -50.97 34.74
CA ILE A 657 37.91 -51.32 36.14
C ILE A 657 39.24 -51.49 36.88
N LYS A 658 39.24 -51.31 38.20
CA LYS A 658 40.43 -51.56 39.04
C LYS A 658 40.50 -53.02 39.47
#